data_AF-A0AAD1SQ43-F1
#
_entry.id   AF-A0AAD1SQ43-F1
#
_cell.length_a   1.000
_cell.length_b   1.000
_cell.length_c   1.000
_cell.angle_alpha   90.00
_cell.angle_beta   90.00
_cell.angle_gamma   90.00
#
_symmetry.space_group_name_H-M   'P 1'
#
loop_
_entity.id
_entity.type
_entity.pdbx_description
1 polymer ?
#
loop_
_entity_poly.entity_id
_entity_poly.type
_entity_poly.pdbx_seq_one_letter_code
_entity_poly.pdbx_strand_id
1 'polypeptide(L)'
;MTDQSLVCCCQKENLLRAVRSLQVASQTTLQRAVPLLSSQDGLGLLGPSQIHNLSEKSSQFCRDLEDVGNLLLFRQDEITQKILIPSCGGSSSVHWCSDSSFYVCGANGPYIHLIASNGKPAQVLHCFDEGIFLPDCITMTRHCSVATTDLAEGLVRIYNPNSQPSWVKVGGKFMSPRGISLDSTGRILVAEYGSGTVQGFHVDRAFRVQGVRQVSGLRGPVCVCSTPDGGFAVSEECGDVKIFSSNFKLTGSLSKTYQHTFGNPAGICCDPEGNILVADEQKKNVTLFPPNGSPICVVSKGLAKPAGVACSHFGFLYVADSGDNCVKMYRYRVRPYYNPTSPRGTGEVTEGLMWKGSSTRPGSTLNRRWHWSYLTAGWPSDRTVRQGSGSQAREEVKRGRWRKRVHFSIITMAVKIFFPTCCSAAENGLLIGRWMEEHQSAVVLAILHFPFIPGNVKRYLGHLEQVTGQSLSVLGTWSNSKAEKNEQMENFLGDLSSIFAHRPWLRMAREASSKFWDCRIEGQGDGADVEMVLVYYDQRKLMLSELHNVAEHSEITTVFDTVARNRTLFARDKYDEGPVKLTHWQSEGVEASIIVELCKQASVPACAFLSFLLSLITYVTRVLGGKPLSFLWNKLSVCEQLGKRLDSLRLISSSKTAQDHNLFMRKANTFVSLLLDVVLGVVLMSWLYRGNHIGQLADALIPVADHVALELQGLLQWLMGAPAGLKMNRALDEVLGRFFMYHIHLWISYIRLMSPFIEVILWYIGLSACLGLSVALSILSDIIALLTFHIYCFYVYGARLYCLKVHGLASLWRLFRGKKWNVLRQRVDSCSYDLDQLFLGTLLFTILLFLLPTTALYYLVFTLLRLLVVLVQGVIQMIINLLNSLPLYALVLRLCRSYRLAAGVKFRMLLQEEGKSLRLLMQINPLPYGNVLQQYKIPAGKFYPKDSWGSLCKKLFIGELIYPWRQERDKQD
;
A
#
# COMPACT_ATOMS: atom_id res chain seq x y z
N MET A 1 -24.96 9.87 -9.11
CA MET A 1 -24.50 11.00 -8.27
C MET A 1 -23.03 10.86 -7.81
N THR A 2 -22.42 9.66 -7.81
CA THR A 2 -21.03 9.45 -7.35
C THR A 2 -19.93 9.93 -8.31
N ASP A 3 -20.19 10.03 -9.62
CA ASP A 3 -19.17 10.49 -10.59
C ASP A 3 -18.95 12.01 -10.56
N GLN A 4 -19.99 12.81 -10.29
CA GLN A 4 -19.87 14.27 -10.21
C GLN A 4 -19.09 14.72 -8.97
N SER A 5 -19.21 14.02 -7.84
CA SER A 5 -18.47 14.33 -6.61
C SER A 5 -16.98 14.01 -6.74
N LEU A 6 -16.61 12.94 -7.46
CA LEU A 6 -15.22 12.59 -7.77
C LEU A 6 -14.54 13.60 -8.70
N VAL A 7 -15.24 14.06 -9.74
CA VAL A 7 -14.75 15.09 -10.66
C VAL A 7 -14.59 16.43 -9.94
N CYS A 8 -15.58 16.83 -9.12
CA CYS A 8 -15.49 18.02 -8.28
C CYS A 8 -14.32 17.95 -7.30
N CYS A 9 -14.10 16.80 -6.66
CA CYS A 9 -12.98 16.60 -5.73
C CYS A 9 -11.61 16.72 -6.43
N CYS A 10 -11.46 16.15 -7.64
CA CYS A 10 -10.24 16.29 -8.44
C CYS A 10 -9.98 17.73 -8.89
N GLN A 11 -11.03 18.47 -9.28
CA GLN A 11 -10.92 19.89 -9.63
C GLN A 11 -10.49 20.74 -8.42
N LYS A 12 -11.10 20.50 -7.26
CA LYS A 12 -10.74 21.15 -5.98
C LYS A 12 -9.26 20.90 -5.64
N GLU A 13 -8.79 19.68 -5.83
CA GLU A 13 -7.39 19.30 -5.57
C GLU A 13 -6.40 19.98 -6.53
N ASN A 14 -6.73 20.06 -7.83
CA ASN A 14 -5.90 20.79 -8.79
C ASN A 14 -5.83 22.28 -8.48
N LEU A 15 -6.96 22.87 -8.06
CA LEU A 15 -7.02 24.27 -7.64
C LEU A 15 -6.19 24.52 -6.37
N LEU A 16 -6.27 23.62 -5.39
CA LEU A 16 -5.43 23.67 -4.17
C LEU A 16 -3.94 23.58 -4.48
N ARG A 17 -3.54 22.72 -5.42
CA ARG A 17 -2.14 22.64 -5.87
C ARG A 17 -1.70 23.93 -6.55
N ALA A 18 -2.56 24.54 -7.37
CA ALA A 18 -2.29 25.82 -8.01
C ALA A 18 -2.12 26.94 -6.97
N VAL A 19 -3.04 27.07 -6.02
CA VAL A 19 -2.98 28.05 -4.92
C VAL A 19 -1.69 27.87 -4.10
N ARG A 20 -1.34 26.65 -3.71
CA ARG A 20 -0.07 26.36 -2.99
C ARG A 20 1.16 26.72 -3.83
N SER A 21 1.15 26.43 -5.13
CA SER A 21 2.27 26.79 -6.01
C SER A 21 2.45 28.31 -6.14
N LEU A 22 1.33 29.05 -6.21
CA LEU A 22 1.30 30.51 -6.24
C LEU A 22 1.80 31.10 -4.92
N GLN A 23 1.40 30.52 -3.79
CA GLN A 23 1.84 30.95 -2.45
C GLN A 23 3.33 30.73 -2.23
N VAL A 24 3.86 29.55 -2.61
CA VAL A 24 5.30 29.26 -2.52
C VAL A 24 6.08 30.17 -3.46
N ALA A 25 5.60 30.37 -4.69
CA ALA A 25 6.21 31.31 -5.62
C ALA A 25 6.21 32.73 -5.04
N SER A 26 5.07 33.28 -4.60
CA SER A 26 4.99 34.64 -4.05
C SER A 26 5.88 34.84 -2.83
N GLN A 27 5.89 33.87 -1.90
CA GLN A 27 6.70 33.94 -0.68
C GLN A 27 8.20 33.84 -0.97
N THR A 28 8.62 33.00 -1.93
CA THR A 28 10.03 32.95 -2.37
C THR A 28 10.45 34.21 -3.10
N THR A 29 9.58 34.81 -3.92
CA THR A 29 9.85 36.10 -4.56
C THR A 29 9.98 37.22 -3.53
N LEU A 30 9.11 37.26 -2.51
CA LEU A 30 9.19 38.21 -1.41
C LEU A 30 10.46 38.03 -0.58
N GLN A 31 10.81 36.80 -0.19
CA GLN A 31 12.04 36.52 0.56
C GLN A 31 13.32 36.89 -0.21
N ARG A 32 13.29 36.85 -1.55
CA ARG A 32 14.40 37.32 -2.40
C ARG A 32 14.38 38.83 -2.61
N ALA A 33 13.20 39.44 -2.68
CA ALA A 33 13.05 40.87 -2.91
C ALA A 33 13.33 41.71 -1.66
N VAL A 34 12.95 41.24 -0.47
CA VAL A 34 13.11 41.97 0.81
C VAL A 34 14.57 42.39 1.07
N PRO A 35 15.59 41.52 0.94
CA PRO A 35 16.99 41.91 1.13
C PRO A 35 17.51 42.88 0.06
N LEU A 36 17.01 42.76 -1.17
CA LEU A 36 17.41 43.61 -2.30
C LEU A 36 16.81 45.02 -2.16
N LEU A 37 15.59 45.11 -1.63
CA LEU A 37 14.90 46.38 -1.36
C LEU A 37 15.43 47.06 -0.10
N SER A 38 15.94 46.30 0.89
CA SER A 38 16.49 46.85 2.13
C SER A 38 17.98 47.21 2.05
N SER A 39 18.70 46.85 0.98
CA SER A 39 20.16 47.03 0.85
C SER A 39 20.60 48.13 -0.11
N GLN A 40 19.66 48.84 -0.77
CA GLN A 40 19.99 49.93 -1.69
C GLN A 40 19.36 51.26 -1.25
N ASP A 41 20.12 52.07 -0.51
CA ASP A 41 19.79 53.46 -0.18
C ASP A 41 20.03 54.45 -1.35
N GLY A 42 20.18 53.97 -2.60
CA GLY A 42 20.82 54.74 -3.68
C GLY A 42 20.04 54.99 -4.97
N LEU A 43 18.84 54.44 -5.15
CA LEU A 43 18.05 54.65 -6.38
C LEU A 43 16.64 55.11 -6.02
N GLY A 44 16.47 56.44 -5.95
CA GLY A 44 15.24 57.14 -5.57
C GLY A 44 14.06 56.97 -6.55
N LEU A 45 13.60 55.74 -6.76
CA LEU A 45 12.42 55.42 -7.57
C LEU A 45 11.22 54.94 -6.74
N LEU A 46 11.43 54.45 -5.51
CA LEU A 46 10.34 54.02 -4.62
C LEU A 46 10.61 54.49 -3.19
N GLY A 47 9.68 55.26 -2.62
CA GLY A 47 9.79 55.75 -1.23
C GLY A 47 9.49 54.66 -0.19
N PRO A 48 9.93 54.82 1.07
CA PRO A 48 9.69 53.85 2.15
C PRO A 48 8.20 53.57 2.40
N SER A 49 7.33 54.56 2.18
CA SER A 49 5.87 54.41 2.24
C SER A 49 5.31 53.50 1.15
N GLN A 50 5.89 53.51 -0.06
CA GLN A 50 5.49 52.66 -1.17
C GLN A 50 5.96 51.21 -0.95
N ILE A 51 7.15 51.01 -0.38
CA ILE A 51 7.66 49.68 0.01
C ILE A 51 6.79 49.09 1.12
N HIS A 52 6.40 49.88 2.12
CA HIS A 52 5.48 49.46 3.17
C HIS A 52 4.11 49.05 2.58
N ASN A 53 3.53 49.87 1.69
CA ASN A 53 2.26 49.57 1.02
C ASN A 53 2.36 48.31 0.14
N LEU A 54 3.48 48.09 -0.55
CA LEU A 54 3.70 46.89 -1.35
C LEU A 54 3.80 45.63 -0.46
N SER A 55 4.54 45.73 0.65
CA SER A 55 4.65 44.67 1.66
C SER A 55 3.28 44.33 2.24
N GLU A 56 2.51 45.35 2.62
CA GLU A 56 1.16 45.19 3.18
C GLU A 56 0.21 44.53 2.19
N LYS A 57 0.15 45.01 0.93
CA LYS A 57 -0.66 44.39 -0.14
C LYS A 57 -0.22 42.96 -0.45
N SER A 58 1.08 42.68 -0.41
CA SER A 58 1.60 41.33 -0.64
C SER A 58 1.24 40.38 0.50
N SER A 59 1.27 40.86 1.75
CA SER A 59 0.82 40.12 2.93
C SER A 59 -0.68 39.86 2.89
N GLN A 60 -1.46 40.83 2.39
CA GLN A 60 -2.90 40.68 2.22
C GLN A 60 -3.20 39.65 1.14
N PHE A 61 -2.51 39.70 0.00
CA PHE A 61 -2.68 38.71 -1.06
C PHE A 61 -2.31 37.29 -0.62
N CYS A 62 -1.26 37.13 0.19
CA CYS A 62 -0.92 35.83 0.77
C CYS A 62 -1.99 35.32 1.74
N ARG A 63 -2.57 36.21 2.56
CA ARG A 63 -3.70 35.89 3.43
C ARG A 63 -4.95 35.50 2.63
N ASP A 64 -5.28 36.25 1.58
CA ASP A 64 -6.43 35.95 0.71
C ASP A 64 -6.27 34.59 0.01
N LEU A 65 -5.05 34.25 -0.45
CA LEU A 65 -4.75 32.93 -1.01
C LEU A 65 -4.87 31.80 0.01
N GLU A 66 -4.43 32.04 1.25
CA GLU A 66 -4.57 31.09 2.35
C GLU A 66 -6.04 30.88 2.73
N ASP A 67 -6.85 31.95 2.76
CA ASP A 67 -8.29 31.88 2.97
C ASP A 67 -8.99 31.09 1.85
N VAL A 68 -8.65 31.33 0.58
CA VAL A 68 -9.16 30.54 -0.54
C VAL A 68 -8.74 29.07 -0.43
N GLY A 69 -7.48 28.81 -0.06
CA GLY A 69 -6.97 27.46 0.18
C GLY A 69 -7.75 26.75 1.29
N ASN A 70 -7.98 27.42 2.42
CA ASN A 70 -8.68 26.86 3.56
C ASN A 70 -10.17 26.64 3.27
N LEU A 71 -10.83 27.56 2.54
CA LEU A 71 -12.19 27.37 2.05
C LEU A 71 -12.30 26.12 1.15
N LEU A 72 -11.33 25.93 0.25
CA LEU A 72 -11.26 24.74 -0.61
C LEU A 72 -10.91 23.46 0.17
N LEU A 73 -10.20 23.54 1.30
CA LEU A 73 -9.90 22.35 2.11
C LEU A 73 -11.09 21.92 2.97
N PHE A 74 -11.71 22.87 3.68
CA PHE A 74 -12.62 22.57 4.78
C PHE A 74 -14.11 22.69 4.44
N ARG A 75 -14.52 23.56 3.50
CA ARG A 75 -15.94 23.75 3.22
C ARG A 75 -16.53 22.55 2.46
N GLN A 76 -17.40 21.80 3.12
CA GLN A 76 -18.10 20.63 2.59
C GLN A 76 -19.48 20.52 3.24
N ASP A 77 -20.52 20.95 2.52
CA ASP A 77 -21.91 20.94 3.00
C ASP A 77 -22.61 19.57 2.77
N GLU A 78 -21.92 18.59 2.19
CA GLU A 78 -22.52 17.29 1.86
C GLU A 78 -22.55 16.35 3.08
N ILE A 79 -23.76 15.93 3.45
CA ILE A 79 -23.98 14.89 4.46
C ILE A 79 -23.58 13.55 3.84
N THR A 80 -22.57 12.91 4.43
CA THR A 80 -22.09 11.59 3.99
C THR A 80 -22.97 10.46 4.52
N GLN A 81 -23.43 10.55 5.77
CA GLN A 81 -24.32 9.59 6.41
C GLN A 81 -25.16 10.26 7.49
N LYS A 82 -26.44 9.87 7.59
CA LYS A 82 -27.35 10.23 8.69
C LYS A 82 -27.61 8.98 9.53
N ILE A 83 -27.24 9.02 10.80
CA ILE A 83 -27.33 7.90 11.74
C ILE A 83 -28.48 8.20 12.70
N LEU A 84 -29.56 7.45 12.57
CA LEU A 84 -30.72 7.55 13.45
C LEU A 84 -30.43 6.81 14.75
N ILE A 85 -30.72 7.45 15.88
CA ILE A 85 -30.52 6.86 17.20
C ILE A 85 -31.88 6.38 17.69
N PRO A 86 -32.10 5.06 17.78
CA PRO A 86 -33.35 4.54 18.29
C PRO A 86 -33.48 4.95 19.77
N SER A 87 -34.69 5.34 20.18
CA SER A 87 -35.10 5.52 21.58
C SER A 87 -34.49 6.69 22.39
N CYS A 88 -33.81 7.66 21.76
CA CYS A 88 -33.38 8.90 22.44
C CYS A 88 -34.25 10.10 22.02
N GLY A 89 -34.90 10.76 22.98
CA GLY A 89 -35.58 12.05 22.75
C GLY A 89 -34.58 13.20 22.62
N GLY A 90 -33.79 13.22 21.55
CA GLY A 90 -32.72 14.20 21.31
C GLY A 90 -31.33 13.62 21.54
N SER A 91 -30.41 13.81 20.59
CA SER A 91 -28.98 13.52 20.79
C SER A 91 -28.29 14.74 21.41
N SER A 92 -27.67 14.59 22.58
CA SER A 92 -27.04 15.71 23.31
C SER A 92 -25.55 15.84 22.97
N SER A 93 -24.78 14.76 23.05
CA SER A 93 -23.32 14.80 22.86
C SER A 93 -22.79 13.60 22.07
N VAL A 94 -21.64 13.80 21.41
CA VAL A 94 -20.92 12.78 20.65
C VAL A 94 -19.44 12.81 21.05
N HIS A 95 -18.84 11.65 21.26
CA HIS A 95 -17.41 11.52 21.54
C HIS A 95 -16.76 10.45 20.65
N TRP A 96 -15.69 10.81 19.94
CA TRP A 96 -14.95 9.90 19.06
C TRP A 96 -13.91 9.08 19.85
N CYS A 97 -13.83 7.77 19.59
CA CYS A 97 -12.85 6.87 20.18
C CYS A 97 -11.72 6.53 19.18
N SER A 98 -10.52 6.22 19.68
CA SER A 98 -9.37 5.86 18.84
C SER A 98 -9.53 4.53 18.09
N ASP A 99 -10.48 3.69 18.51
CA ASP A 99 -10.78 2.37 17.93
C ASP A 99 -11.72 2.42 16.71
N SER A 100 -11.98 3.61 16.16
CA SER A 100 -12.94 3.83 15.06
C SER A 100 -14.41 3.60 15.42
N SER A 101 -14.76 3.74 16.70
CA SER A 101 -16.13 3.86 17.19
C SER A 101 -16.39 5.25 17.77
N PHE A 102 -17.66 5.58 18.03
CA PHE A 102 -18.03 6.79 18.76
C PHE A 102 -19.19 6.54 19.70
N TYR A 103 -19.18 7.25 20.83
CA TYR A 103 -20.25 7.22 21.80
C TYR A 103 -21.22 8.36 21.56
N VAL A 104 -22.50 8.09 21.72
CA VAL A 104 -23.55 9.10 21.65
C VAL A 104 -24.41 9.05 22.90
N CYS A 105 -24.68 10.24 23.43
CA CYS A 105 -25.56 10.45 24.56
C CYS A 105 -26.95 10.90 24.09
N GLY A 106 -27.99 10.33 24.69
CA GLY A 106 -29.37 10.77 24.53
C GLY A 106 -29.76 11.75 25.62
N ALA A 107 -30.39 12.88 25.27
CA ALA A 107 -30.82 13.92 26.21
C ALA A 107 -31.92 13.44 27.18
N ASN A 108 -32.73 12.46 26.76
CA ASN A 108 -33.96 12.04 27.46
C ASN A 108 -34.02 10.55 27.80
N GLY A 109 -32.88 9.83 27.82
CA GLY A 109 -32.86 8.39 28.09
C GLY A 109 -31.63 7.94 28.90
N PRO A 110 -31.75 6.94 29.78
CA PRO A 110 -30.65 6.45 30.63
C PRO A 110 -29.68 5.53 29.86
N TYR A 111 -29.38 5.88 28.61
CA TYR A 111 -28.63 5.04 27.67
C TYR A 111 -27.48 5.81 27.05
N ILE A 112 -26.33 5.15 26.98
CA ILE A 112 -25.19 5.60 26.17
C ILE A 112 -25.00 4.61 25.04
N HIS A 113 -25.08 5.08 23.80
CA HIS A 113 -24.98 4.24 22.61
C HIS A 113 -23.54 4.24 22.10
N LEU A 114 -22.94 3.05 21.96
CA LEU A 114 -21.70 2.84 21.23
C LEU A 114 -22.06 2.53 19.77
N ILE A 115 -21.58 3.36 18.86
CA ILE A 115 -21.83 3.23 17.42
C ILE A 115 -20.50 3.01 16.70
N ALA A 116 -20.44 1.99 15.85
CA ALA A 116 -19.25 1.73 15.04
C ALA A 116 -19.11 2.76 13.91
N SER A 117 -17.90 2.93 13.35
CA SER A 117 -17.63 3.84 12.22
C SER A 117 -18.51 3.62 10.98
N ASN A 118 -19.11 2.44 10.81
CA ASN A 118 -20.07 2.15 9.74
C ASN A 118 -21.49 2.70 10.02
N GLY A 119 -21.70 3.33 11.18
CA GLY A 119 -22.96 3.88 11.65
C GLY A 119 -23.96 2.85 12.18
N LYS A 120 -23.54 1.59 12.39
CA LYS A 120 -24.38 0.59 13.07
C LYS A 120 -24.19 0.66 14.59
N PRO A 121 -25.28 0.57 15.38
CA PRO A 121 -25.17 0.48 16.83
C PRO A 121 -24.46 -0.83 17.20
N ALA A 122 -23.38 -0.73 17.97
CA ALA A 122 -22.58 -1.87 18.41
C ALA A 122 -23.01 -2.36 19.80
N GLN A 123 -23.19 -1.44 20.75
CA GLN A 123 -23.57 -1.76 22.13
C GLN A 123 -24.35 -0.60 22.76
N VAL A 124 -25.22 -0.90 23.73
CA VAL A 124 -25.89 0.09 24.57
C VAL A 124 -25.43 -0.12 26.01
N LEU A 125 -24.91 0.93 26.64
CA LEU A 125 -24.55 0.94 28.05
C LEU A 125 -25.75 1.42 28.86
N HIS A 126 -26.29 0.50 29.66
CA HIS A 126 -27.39 0.75 30.59
C HIS A 126 -26.83 1.13 31.96
N CYS A 127 -27.51 2.03 32.68
CA CYS A 127 -27.29 2.26 34.11
C CYS A 127 -28.39 1.56 34.89
N PHE A 128 -28.02 0.67 35.82
CA PHE A 128 -28.94 -0.21 36.57
C PHE A 128 -29.28 0.28 37.99
N ASP A 129 -28.85 1.48 38.38
CA ASP A 129 -29.12 2.01 39.72
C ASP A 129 -30.54 2.63 39.82
N GLU A 130 -31.16 2.56 41.00
CA GLU A 130 -32.54 3.04 41.32
C GLU A 130 -32.79 4.56 41.15
N GLY A 131 -31.88 5.29 40.53
CA GLY A 131 -31.98 6.74 40.28
C GLY A 131 -32.25 7.08 38.81
N ILE A 132 -32.86 8.24 38.57
CA ILE A 132 -33.06 8.79 37.21
C ILE A 132 -31.68 9.20 36.66
N PHE A 133 -31.12 8.42 35.74
CA PHE A 133 -29.86 8.73 35.07
C PHE A 133 -30.09 9.63 33.85
N LEU A 134 -29.57 10.85 33.86
CA LEU A 134 -29.65 11.79 32.74
C LEU A 134 -28.24 12.19 32.28
N PRO A 135 -27.62 11.39 31.40
CA PRO A 135 -26.30 11.72 30.88
C PRO A 135 -26.37 12.86 29.86
N ASP A 136 -25.51 13.88 30.00
CA ASP A 136 -25.47 15.02 29.07
C ASP A 136 -24.26 14.97 28.14
N CYS A 137 -23.05 14.90 28.70
CA CYS A 137 -21.79 14.88 27.97
C CYS A 137 -20.93 13.65 28.32
N ILE A 138 -20.17 13.15 27.35
CA ILE A 138 -19.36 11.93 27.46
C ILE A 138 -17.91 12.22 27.10
N THR A 139 -16.97 11.63 27.84
CA THR A 139 -15.55 11.57 27.48
C THR A 139 -14.94 10.20 27.81
N MET A 140 -13.78 9.88 27.25
CA MET A 140 -13.08 8.61 27.51
C MET A 140 -11.77 8.86 28.23
N THR A 141 -11.65 8.34 29.45
CA THR A 141 -10.43 8.43 30.27
C THR A 141 -9.23 7.74 29.62
N ARG A 142 -8.00 8.09 30.05
CA ARG A 142 -6.75 7.46 29.60
C ARG A 142 -6.70 5.93 29.78
N HIS A 143 -7.53 5.40 30.67
CA HIS A 143 -7.58 3.98 31.01
C HIS A 143 -8.67 3.26 30.20
N CYS A 144 -9.20 3.90 29.14
CA CYS A 144 -10.29 3.41 28.30
C CYS A 144 -11.63 3.20 29.05
N SER A 145 -11.80 3.84 30.21
CA SER A 145 -13.09 3.92 30.90
C SER A 145 -13.90 5.12 30.40
N VAL A 146 -15.21 4.94 30.22
CA VAL A 146 -16.16 6.00 29.81
C VAL A 146 -16.53 6.86 31.02
N ALA A 147 -16.45 8.17 30.91
CA ALA A 147 -16.89 9.12 31.92
C ALA A 147 -18.03 10.00 31.38
N THR A 148 -19.04 10.24 32.18
CA THR A 148 -20.23 11.03 31.80
C THR A 148 -20.66 11.94 32.93
N THR A 149 -21.21 13.10 32.59
CA THR A 149 -21.91 13.98 33.53
C THR A 149 -23.33 13.49 33.74
N ASP A 150 -23.81 13.52 34.99
CA ASP A 150 -25.21 13.27 35.32
C ASP A 150 -25.87 14.55 35.81
N LEU A 151 -26.83 15.05 35.02
CA LEU A 151 -27.58 16.26 35.34
C LEU A 151 -28.55 16.06 36.51
N ALA A 152 -29.08 14.85 36.70
CA ALA A 152 -30.10 14.60 37.72
C ALA A 152 -29.51 14.66 39.14
N GLU A 153 -28.36 14.00 39.35
CA GLU A 153 -27.70 13.89 40.65
C GLU A 153 -26.55 14.90 40.84
N GLY A 154 -26.16 15.65 39.79
CA GLY A 154 -25.08 16.64 39.87
C GLY A 154 -23.71 16.03 40.17
N LEU A 155 -23.36 14.93 39.48
CA LEU A 155 -22.12 14.18 39.68
C LEU A 155 -21.52 13.69 38.36
N VAL A 156 -20.27 13.21 38.40
CA VAL A 156 -19.62 12.52 37.27
C VAL A 156 -19.67 11.01 37.52
N ARG A 157 -20.14 10.24 36.55
CA ARG A 157 -20.09 8.76 36.61
C ARG A 157 -18.97 8.25 35.71
N ILE A 158 -18.17 7.30 36.22
CA ILE A 158 -17.13 6.62 35.45
C ILE A 158 -17.46 5.12 35.35
N TYR A 159 -17.50 4.61 34.13
CA TYR A 159 -17.76 3.21 33.83
C TYR A 159 -16.49 2.37 34.02
N ASN A 160 -16.53 1.39 34.92
CA ASN A 160 -15.42 0.48 35.17
C ASN A 160 -15.65 -0.88 34.46
N PRO A 161 -14.84 -1.23 33.45
CA PRO A 161 -14.98 -2.50 32.75
C PRO A 161 -14.25 -3.69 33.40
N ASN A 162 -13.36 -3.48 34.37
CA ASN A 162 -12.27 -4.43 34.69
C ASN A 162 -12.56 -5.53 35.72
N SER A 163 -13.79 -5.68 36.22
CA SER A 163 -14.12 -6.80 37.13
C SER A 163 -15.61 -7.14 37.19
N GLN A 164 -16.47 -6.12 37.22
CA GLN A 164 -17.91 -6.19 36.96
C GLN A 164 -18.33 -4.86 36.34
N PRO A 165 -19.14 -4.83 35.28
CA PRO A 165 -19.56 -3.59 34.63
C PRO A 165 -20.44 -2.77 35.58
N SER A 166 -19.86 -1.75 36.21
CA SER A 166 -20.56 -0.87 37.13
C SER A 166 -20.18 0.59 36.93
N TRP A 167 -21.13 1.47 37.25
CA TRP A 167 -20.94 2.91 37.22
C TRP A 167 -20.48 3.40 38.59
N VAL A 168 -19.29 3.98 38.66
CA VAL A 168 -18.75 4.55 39.89
C VAL A 168 -19.08 6.04 39.94
N LYS A 169 -19.68 6.48 41.05
CA LYS A 169 -19.97 7.90 41.31
C LYS A 169 -18.69 8.61 41.75
N VAL A 170 -18.30 9.66 41.04
CA VAL A 170 -17.07 10.43 41.27
C VAL A 170 -17.42 11.91 41.48
N GLY A 171 -17.00 12.44 42.62
CA GLY A 171 -17.29 13.80 43.06
C GLY A 171 -18.59 13.93 43.86
N GLY A 172 -18.85 15.13 44.36
CA GLY A 172 -20.04 15.42 45.18
C GLY A 172 -20.36 16.91 45.20
N LYS A 173 -21.51 17.27 44.60
CA LYS A 173 -22.15 18.60 44.50
C LYS A 173 -21.67 19.50 43.35
N PHE A 174 -21.66 19.01 42.11
CA PHE A 174 -21.60 19.90 40.95
C PHE A 174 -22.97 20.58 40.74
N MET A 175 -22.98 21.88 40.45
CA MET A 175 -24.22 22.62 40.19
C MET A 175 -24.56 22.58 38.70
N SER A 176 -25.34 21.57 38.28
CA SER A 176 -25.71 21.32 36.87
C SER A 176 -24.48 21.11 35.96
N PRO A 177 -23.78 19.97 36.07
CA PRO A 177 -22.62 19.67 35.24
C PRO A 177 -23.07 19.34 33.81
N ARG A 178 -22.61 20.12 32.82
CA ARG A 178 -22.95 19.94 31.40
C ARG A 178 -21.81 19.22 30.67
N GLY A 179 -20.83 19.98 30.20
CA GLY A 179 -19.69 19.49 29.43
C GLY A 179 -18.64 18.77 30.25
N ILE A 180 -18.05 17.71 29.68
CA ILE A 180 -16.92 16.99 30.27
C ILE A 180 -15.84 16.72 29.22
N SER A 181 -14.57 16.89 29.59
CA SER A 181 -13.43 16.59 28.73
C SER A 181 -12.19 16.23 29.54
N LEU A 182 -11.12 15.87 28.86
CA LEU A 182 -9.84 15.49 29.47
C LEU A 182 -8.72 16.34 28.92
N ASP A 183 -7.87 16.84 29.81
CA ASP A 183 -6.67 17.56 29.42
C ASP A 183 -5.53 16.60 28.99
N SER A 184 -4.44 17.18 28.47
CA SER A 184 -3.22 16.46 28.07
C SER A 184 -2.43 15.86 29.24
N THR A 185 -2.88 16.00 30.49
CA THR A 185 -2.31 15.35 31.69
C THR A 185 -3.21 14.23 32.23
N GLY A 186 -4.45 14.13 31.74
CA GLY A 186 -5.46 13.17 32.22
C GLY A 186 -6.32 13.70 33.36
N ARG A 187 -6.39 15.02 33.53
CA ARG A 187 -7.34 15.71 34.41
C ARG A 187 -8.70 15.77 33.74
N ILE A 188 -9.75 15.43 34.48
CA ILE A 188 -11.15 15.59 34.06
C ILE A 188 -11.53 17.05 34.25
N LEU A 189 -11.98 17.69 33.18
CA LEU A 189 -12.53 19.04 33.16
C LEU A 189 -14.06 18.94 33.08
N VAL A 190 -14.76 19.59 34.00
CA VAL A 190 -16.23 19.61 34.07
C VAL A 190 -16.70 21.06 34.00
N ALA A 191 -17.58 21.36 33.06
CA ALA A 191 -18.26 22.64 32.93
C ALA A 191 -19.53 22.63 33.78
N GLU A 192 -19.60 23.53 34.76
CA GLU A 192 -20.75 23.68 35.64
C GLU A 192 -21.59 24.90 35.22
N TYR A 193 -22.77 24.61 34.70
CA TYR A 193 -23.66 25.64 34.19
C TYR A 193 -24.20 26.54 35.30
N GLY A 194 -24.63 25.94 36.43
CA GLY A 194 -25.27 26.66 37.52
C GLY A 194 -24.30 27.53 38.33
N SER A 195 -23.05 27.10 38.49
CA SER A 195 -22.03 27.87 39.21
C SER A 195 -21.22 28.81 38.31
N GLY A 196 -21.32 28.68 36.98
CA GLY A 196 -20.53 29.48 36.04
C GLY A 196 -19.04 29.21 36.15
N THR A 197 -18.68 27.94 36.41
CA THR A 197 -17.29 27.53 36.63
C THR A 197 -16.90 26.35 35.74
N VAL A 198 -15.59 26.18 35.54
CA VAL A 198 -15.01 24.94 35.00
C VAL A 198 -14.05 24.37 36.04
N GLN A 199 -14.35 23.18 36.53
CA GLN A 199 -13.57 22.49 37.55
C GLN A 199 -12.73 21.39 36.91
N GLY A 200 -11.44 21.35 37.22
CA GLY A 200 -10.50 20.34 36.76
C GLY A 200 -9.94 19.52 37.92
N PHE A 201 -10.03 18.20 37.85
CA PHE A 201 -9.49 17.30 38.88
C PHE A 201 -8.99 15.95 38.33
N HIS A 202 -8.08 15.31 39.04
CA HIS A 202 -7.61 13.95 38.76
C HIS A 202 -8.43 12.93 39.55
N VAL A 203 -8.48 11.70 39.06
CA VAL A 203 -9.17 10.59 39.71
C VAL A 203 -8.18 9.45 39.93
N ASP A 204 -8.00 9.03 41.17
CA ASP A 204 -7.12 7.91 41.52
C ASP A 204 -7.72 6.55 41.13
N ARG A 205 -6.92 5.49 41.25
CA ARG A 205 -7.39 4.09 41.10
C ARG A 205 -8.53 3.69 42.05
N ALA A 206 -8.69 4.41 43.17
CA ALA A 206 -9.79 4.24 44.12
C ALA A 206 -10.99 5.17 43.82
N PHE A 207 -11.04 5.79 42.64
CA PHE A 207 -12.06 6.76 42.22
C PHE A 207 -12.18 8.00 43.12
N ARG A 208 -11.10 8.36 43.81
CA ARG A 208 -11.02 9.57 44.66
C ARG A 208 -10.52 10.77 43.87
N VAL A 209 -11.12 11.92 44.13
CA VAL A 209 -10.80 13.20 43.49
C VAL A 209 -9.54 13.80 44.09
N GLN A 210 -8.56 14.19 43.25
CA GLN A 210 -7.31 14.85 43.64
C GLN A 210 -7.01 16.07 42.78
N GLY A 211 -6.24 17.03 43.31
CA GLY A 211 -5.64 18.11 42.50
C GLY A 211 -6.66 19.05 41.85
N VAL A 212 -7.70 19.44 42.60
CA VAL A 212 -8.79 20.31 42.14
C VAL A 212 -8.29 21.70 41.78
N ARG A 213 -8.62 22.17 40.58
CA ARG A 213 -8.46 23.56 40.12
C ARG A 213 -9.77 24.04 39.52
N GLN A 214 -10.04 25.34 39.56
CA GLN A 214 -11.27 25.90 39.01
C GLN A 214 -11.04 27.25 38.35
N VAL A 215 -11.85 27.53 37.32
CA VAL A 215 -12.03 28.86 36.74
C VAL A 215 -13.45 29.31 37.04
N SER A 216 -13.64 30.57 37.44
CA SER A 216 -14.95 31.20 37.66
C SER A 216 -15.16 32.41 36.74
N GLY A 217 -16.39 32.93 36.70
CA GLY A 217 -16.75 34.09 35.88
C GLY A 217 -17.14 33.74 34.43
N LEU A 218 -17.61 32.51 34.22
CA LEU A 218 -18.19 32.06 32.96
C LEU A 218 -19.71 32.26 32.97
N ARG A 219 -20.29 32.66 31.84
CA ARG A 219 -21.74 32.80 31.64
C ARG A 219 -22.29 31.50 31.06
N GLY A 220 -22.83 30.64 31.92
CA GLY A 220 -23.49 29.39 31.51
C GLY A 220 -22.59 28.50 30.64
N PRO A 221 -21.45 27.99 31.16
CA PRO A 221 -20.57 27.14 30.36
C PRO A 221 -21.30 25.83 29.98
N VAL A 222 -21.30 25.50 28.69
CA VAL A 222 -22.04 24.37 28.12
C VAL A 222 -21.13 23.20 27.81
N CYS A 223 -20.07 23.43 27.02
CA CYS A 223 -19.16 22.39 26.58
C CYS A 223 -17.70 22.80 26.85
N VAL A 224 -16.85 21.81 27.09
CA VAL A 224 -15.41 21.99 27.31
C VAL A 224 -14.65 21.05 26.38
N CYS A 225 -13.56 21.52 25.78
CA CYS A 225 -12.69 20.71 24.95
C CYS A 225 -11.24 21.05 25.23
N SER A 226 -10.38 20.05 25.39
CA SER A 226 -8.94 20.29 25.47
C SER A 226 -8.35 20.66 24.12
N THR A 227 -7.35 21.53 24.14
CA THR A 227 -6.59 21.93 22.95
C THR A 227 -5.24 21.18 22.93
N PRO A 228 -4.68 20.87 21.74
CA PRO A 228 -3.43 20.09 21.63
C PRO A 228 -2.20 20.73 22.29
N ASP A 229 -2.21 22.05 22.47
CA ASP A 229 -1.19 22.84 23.18
C ASP A 229 -1.24 22.66 24.72
N GLY A 230 -2.19 21.87 25.23
CA GLY A 230 -2.39 21.60 26.65
C GLY A 230 -3.34 22.58 27.36
N GLY A 231 -3.92 23.54 26.64
CA GLY A 231 -5.01 24.38 27.13
C GLY A 231 -6.38 23.70 27.06
N PHE A 232 -7.43 24.51 27.22
CA PHE A 232 -8.82 24.09 26.98
C PHE A 232 -9.69 25.26 26.52
N ALA A 233 -10.66 24.98 25.68
CA ALA A 233 -11.70 25.90 25.24
C ALA A 233 -13.03 25.58 25.94
N VAL A 234 -13.83 26.61 26.18
CA VAL A 234 -15.14 26.52 26.84
C VAL A 234 -16.16 27.33 26.06
N SER A 235 -17.30 26.73 25.71
CA SER A 235 -18.43 27.45 25.11
C SER A 235 -19.37 27.98 26.20
N GLU A 236 -19.80 29.22 26.06
CA GLU A 236 -20.74 29.90 26.96
C GLU A 236 -22.11 30.05 26.27
N GLU A 237 -23.18 29.61 26.93
CA GLU A 237 -24.56 29.79 26.42
C GLU A 237 -24.86 31.28 26.29
N CYS A 238 -25.31 31.71 25.11
CA CYS A 238 -25.50 33.13 24.78
C CYS A 238 -24.25 34.01 24.96
N GLY A 239 -23.06 33.40 25.01
CA GLY A 239 -21.76 34.05 25.22
C GLY A 239 -20.78 33.81 24.07
N ASP A 240 -19.49 33.73 24.42
CA ASP A 240 -18.41 33.46 23.47
C ASP A 240 -17.75 32.11 23.79
N VAL A 241 -16.85 31.66 22.92
CA VAL A 241 -15.94 30.57 23.23
C VAL A 241 -14.66 31.15 23.83
N LYS A 242 -14.43 30.88 25.11
CA LYS A 242 -13.24 31.32 25.86
C LYS A 242 -12.14 30.26 25.81
N ILE A 243 -10.91 30.71 25.62
CA ILE A 243 -9.72 29.85 25.54
C ILE A 243 -8.87 30.07 26.79
N PHE A 244 -8.53 28.97 27.46
CA PHE A 244 -7.71 28.94 28.66
C PHE A 244 -6.40 28.19 28.39
N SER A 245 -5.33 28.67 29.01
CA SER A 245 -4.05 27.96 29.08
C SER A 245 -4.12 26.74 30.02
N SER A 246 -3.13 25.85 29.93
CA SER A 246 -2.93 24.72 30.86
C SER A 246 -2.89 25.12 32.35
N ASN A 247 -2.57 26.40 32.61
CA ASN A 247 -2.53 27.00 33.94
C ASN A 247 -3.86 27.66 34.36
N PHE A 248 -4.98 27.37 33.68
CA PHE A 248 -6.32 27.88 34.01
C PHE A 248 -6.43 29.41 33.91
N LYS A 249 -5.52 30.05 33.16
CA LYS A 249 -5.58 31.49 32.86
C LYS A 249 -6.23 31.72 31.51
N LEU A 250 -7.14 32.68 31.43
CA LEU A 250 -7.80 33.10 30.20
C LEU A 250 -6.77 33.68 29.22
N THR A 251 -6.65 33.08 28.05
CA THR A 251 -5.75 33.50 26.97
C THR A 251 -6.46 34.43 26.00
N GLY A 252 -7.73 34.15 25.69
CA GLY A 252 -8.47 34.89 24.68
C GLY A 252 -9.91 34.41 24.49
N SER A 253 -10.59 35.01 23.51
CA SER A 253 -12.01 34.84 23.24
C SER A 253 -12.21 34.80 21.72
N LEU A 254 -12.87 33.77 21.18
CA LEU A 254 -12.96 33.58 19.73
C LEU A 254 -13.66 34.74 19.01
N SER A 255 -14.71 35.31 19.60
CA SER A 255 -15.42 36.46 19.02
C SER A 255 -14.53 37.69 18.91
N LYS A 256 -13.66 37.93 19.90
CA LYS A 256 -12.71 39.06 19.88
C LYS A 256 -11.59 38.84 18.88
N THR A 257 -11.03 37.64 18.83
CA THR A 257 -9.90 37.30 17.95
C THR A 257 -10.30 37.33 16.48
N TYR A 258 -11.46 36.77 16.14
CA TYR A 258 -11.91 36.60 14.75
C TYR A 258 -12.99 37.59 14.31
N GLN A 259 -13.38 38.54 15.19
CA GLN A 259 -14.54 39.42 14.98
C GLN A 259 -15.81 38.64 14.58
N HIS A 260 -15.94 37.44 15.12
CA HIS A 260 -17.06 36.54 14.85
C HIS A 260 -18.17 36.80 15.87
N THR A 261 -19.43 36.80 15.43
CA THR A 261 -20.58 36.84 16.34
C THR A 261 -21.12 35.44 16.50
N PHE A 262 -21.32 34.93 17.72
CA PHE A 262 -22.04 33.67 17.92
C PHE A 262 -23.54 33.95 18.15
N GLY A 263 -24.39 33.02 17.74
CA GLY A 263 -25.80 32.98 18.14
C GLY A 263 -25.93 32.26 19.48
N ASN A 264 -25.69 30.94 19.46
CA ASN A 264 -25.54 30.15 20.68
C ASN A 264 -24.51 29.02 20.46
N PRO A 265 -23.26 29.18 20.92
CA PRO A 265 -22.24 28.15 20.74
C PRO A 265 -22.50 26.97 21.68
N ALA A 266 -22.86 25.82 21.14
CA ALA A 266 -23.18 24.62 21.91
C ALA A 266 -21.93 23.72 22.04
N GLY A 267 -21.76 22.78 21.11
CA GLY A 267 -20.67 21.82 21.10
C GLY A 267 -19.37 22.39 20.54
N ILE A 268 -18.27 22.05 21.18
CA ILE A 268 -16.92 22.38 20.72
C ILE A 268 -16.04 21.15 20.61
N CYS A 269 -15.20 21.08 19.58
CA CYS A 269 -14.14 20.08 19.49
C CYS A 269 -12.88 20.67 18.87
N CYS A 270 -11.72 20.14 19.22
CA CYS A 270 -10.45 20.53 18.65
C CYS A 270 -9.92 19.40 17.77
N ASP A 271 -9.37 19.77 16.62
CA ASP A 271 -8.68 18.80 15.76
C ASP A 271 -7.18 18.69 16.11
N PRO A 272 -6.47 17.67 15.59
CA PRO A 272 -5.04 17.46 15.90
C PRO A 272 -4.11 18.62 15.52
N GLU A 273 -4.53 19.51 14.61
CA GLU A 273 -3.80 20.70 14.19
C GLU A 273 -4.08 21.92 15.08
N GLY A 274 -4.98 21.79 16.05
CA GLY A 274 -5.34 22.85 16.98
C GLY A 274 -6.41 23.81 16.46
N ASN A 275 -7.13 23.47 15.37
CA ASN A 275 -8.30 24.24 14.96
C ASN A 275 -9.48 23.91 15.88
N ILE A 276 -10.24 24.93 16.26
CA ILE A 276 -11.41 24.79 17.12
C ILE A 276 -12.66 24.78 16.24
N LEU A 277 -13.43 23.69 16.26
CA LEU A 277 -14.72 23.62 15.60
C LEU A 277 -15.84 23.88 16.61
N VAL A 278 -16.73 24.81 16.27
CA VAL A 278 -17.84 25.24 17.11
C VAL A 278 -19.15 24.99 16.36
N ALA A 279 -20.04 24.21 16.97
CA ALA A 279 -21.42 24.06 16.54
C ALA A 279 -22.26 25.18 17.13
N ASP A 280 -22.87 26.01 16.28
CA ASP A 280 -23.77 27.08 16.71
C ASP A 280 -25.21 26.63 16.53
N GLU A 281 -25.92 26.52 17.65
CA GLU A 281 -27.28 26.01 17.71
C GLU A 281 -28.26 26.93 16.96
N GLN A 282 -28.14 28.24 17.18
CA GLN A 282 -29.06 29.23 16.60
C GLN A 282 -28.74 29.52 15.14
N LYS A 283 -27.45 29.60 14.78
CA LYS A 283 -27.02 29.79 13.38
C LYS A 283 -27.12 28.52 12.55
N LYS A 284 -27.36 27.36 13.18
CA LYS A 284 -27.52 26.04 12.53
C LYS A 284 -26.31 25.69 11.65
N ASN A 285 -25.12 26.00 12.12
CA ASN A 285 -23.89 25.80 11.36
C ASN A 285 -22.77 25.25 12.24
N VAL A 286 -21.71 24.76 11.59
CA VAL A 286 -20.44 24.44 12.27
C VAL A 286 -19.34 25.29 11.65
N THR A 287 -18.67 26.08 12.49
CA THR A 287 -17.60 26.99 12.09
C THR A 287 -16.27 26.50 12.65
N LEU A 288 -15.25 26.43 11.79
CA LEU A 288 -13.87 26.09 12.13
C LEU A 288 -13.07 27.39 12.32
N PHE A 289 -12.40 27.49 13.45
CA PHE A 289 -11.52 28.59 13.83
C PHE A 289 -10.09 28.08 13.81
N PRO A 290 -9.31 28.36 12.74
CA PRO A 290 -7.92 27.95 12.67
C PRO A 290 -7.07 28.82 13.59
N PRO A 291 -5.91 28.37 14.12
CA PRO A 291 -5.07 29.21 14.97
C PRO A 291 -4.52 30.44 14.24
N ASN A 292 -4.38 30.35 12.91
CA ASN A 292 -4.03 31.45 12.01
C ASN A 292 -5.02 31.46 10.83
N GLY A 293 -5.47 32.63 10.41
CA GLY A 293 -6.37 32.81 9.26
C GLY A 293 -7.80 33.20 9.63
N SER A 294 -8.68 33.28 8.64
CA SER A 294 -10.09 33.63 8.86
C SER A 294 -10.93 32.42 9.32
N PRO A 295 -12.04 32.64 10.07
CA PRO A 295 -12.94 31.56 10.45
C PRO A 295 -13.72 31.04 9.24
N ILE A 296 -13.91 29.72 9.17
CA ILE A 296 -14.49 29.03 8.01
C ILE A 296 -15.76 28.31 8.42
N CYS A 297 -16.88 28.66 7.77
CA CYS A 297 -18.11 27.90 7.91
C CYS A 297 -17.98 26.57 7.15
N VAL A 298 -17.81 25.47 7.90
CA VAL A 298 -17.58 24.11 7.37
C VAL A 298 -18.89 23.49 6.92
N VAL A 299 -19.92 23.62 7.77
CA VAL A 299 -21.27 23.10 7.53
C VAL A 299 -22.26 24.25 7.67
N SER A 300 -22.94 24.59 6.59
CA SER A 300 -23.91 25.70 6.53
C SER A 300 -25.34 25.24 6.26
N LYS A 301 -25.53 23.97 5.91
CA LYS A 301 -26.84 23.42 5.50
C LYS A 301 -27.12 22.07 6.16
N GLY A 302 -28.41 21.82 6.36
CA GLY A 302 -28.90 20.51 6.80
C GLY A 302 -28.72 20.23 8.28
N LEU A 303 -28.53 21.24 9.14
CA LEU A 303 -28.59 21.13 10.60
C LEU A 303 -29.86 21.82 11.12
N ALA A 304 -30.52 21.23 12.12
CA ALA A 304 -31.73 21.78 12.73
C ALA A 304 -31.42 22.44 14.09
N LYS A 305 -30.79 21.69 15.01
CA LYS A 305 -30.37 22.13 16.35
C LYS A 305 -29.09 21.38 16.75
N PRO A 306 -27.91 21.78 16.21
CA PRO A 306 -26.66 21.08 16.48
C PRO A 306 -26.22 21.28 17.94
N ALA A 307 -26.02 20.16 18.66
CA ALA A 307 -25.70 20.13 20.08
C ALA A 307 -24.24 19.71 20.29
N GLY A 308 -23.90 18.43 20.10
CA GLY A 308 -22.54 17.91 20.25
C GLY A 308 -21.78 17.84 18.93
N VAL A 309 -20.45 18.05 18.97
CA VAL A 309 -19.57 17.91 17.82
C VAL A 309 -18.32 17.10 18.19
N ALA A 310 -17.92 16.18 17.30
CA ALA A 310 -16.69 15.40 17.46
C ALA A 310 -15.99 15.25 16.11
N CYS A 311 -14.66 15.39 16.12
CA CYS A 311 -13.84 15.15 14.94
C CYS A 311 -13.11 13.80 15.03
N SER A 312 -12.96 13.13 13.89
CA SER A 312 -12.18 11.91 13.76
C SER A 312 -10.81 12.20 13.15
N HIS A 313 -9.81 11.45 13.58
CA HIS A 313 -8.46 11.43 12.97
C HIS A 313 -8.48 11.13 11.46
N PHE A 314 -9.57 10.53 10.96
CA PHE A 314 -9.76 10.22 9.54
C PHE A 314 -10.34 11.40 8.72
N GLY A 315 -10.59 12.56 9.33
CA GLY A 315 -11.11 13.75 8.63
C GLY A 315 -12.64 13.79 8.47
N PHE A 316 -13.35 13.06 9.33
CA PHE A 316 -14.81 13.11 9.45
C PHE A 316 -15.24 13.93 10.66
N LEU A 317 -16.34 14.65 10.51
CA LEU A 317 -16.98 15.47 11.53
C LEU A 317 -18.35 14.87 11.85
N TYR A 318 -18.58 14.55 13.11
CA TYR A 318 -19.85 14.03 13.61
C TYR A 318 -20.55 15.12 14.39
N VAL A 319 -21.77 15.43 13.99
CA VAL A 319 -22.61 16.46 14.63
C VAL A 319 -23.87 15.77 15.15
N ALA A 320 -24.08 15.81 16.47
CA ALA A 320 -25.36 15.45 17.07
C ALA A 320 -26.36 16.57 16.80
N ASP A 321 -27.37 16.27 16.01
CA ASP A 321 -28.46 17.19 15.70
C ASP A 321 -29.68 16.82 16.54
N SER A 322 -29.84 17.53 17.65
CA SER A 322 -30.91 17.32 18.62
C SER A 322 -32.30 17.63 18.03
N GLY A 323 -32.40 18.46 16.99
CA GLY A 323 -33.66 18.77 16.33
C GLY A 323 -34.15 17.64 15.42
N ASP A 324 -33.21 16.89 14.84
CA ASP A 324 -33.47 15.77 13.93
C ASP A 324 -33.36 14.39 14.60
N ASN A 325 -33.03 14.34 15.90
CA ASN A 325 -32.74 13.12 16.67
C ASN A 325 -31.74 12.18 15.98
N CYS A 326 -30.65 12.73 15.45
CA CYS A 326 -29.69 11.94 14.68
C CYS A 326 -28.27 12.50 14.79
N VAL A 327 -27.29 11.66 14.46
CA VAL A 327 -25.92 12.09 14.23
C VAL A 327 -25.68 12.20 12.73
N LYS A 328 -25.26 13.38 12.29
CA LYS A 328 -24.92 13.67 10.89
C LYS A 328 -23.40 13.65 10.73
N MET A 329 -22.95 12.86 9.77
CA MET A 329 -21.53 12.72 9.43
C MET A 329 -21.21 13.58 8.20
N TYR A 330 -20.23 14.46 8.35
CA TYR A 330 -19.70 15.32 7.30
C TYR A 330 -18.24 14.96 7.04
N ARG A 331 -17.82 15.08 5.78
CA ARG A 331 -16.41 15.02 5.45
C ARG A 331 -15.86 16.44 5.54
N TYR A 332 -15.10 16.78 6.57
CA TYR A 332 -14.58 18.15 6.70
C TYR A 332 -13.15 18.30 6.17
N ARG A 333 -12.50 17.20 5.75
CA ARG A 333 -11.14 17.22 5.17
C ARG A 333 -10.99 16.38 3.91
N VAL A 334 -10.18 16.87 2.98
CA VAL A 334 -9.73 16.12 1.79
C VAL A 334 -8.40 15.42 2.13
N ARG A 335 -8.51 14.17 2.61
CA ARG A 335 -7.43 13.23 3.06
C ARG A 335 -6.92 13.46 4.51
N PRO A 336 -6.54 12.39 5.26
CA PRO A 336 -6.26 12.45 6.70
C PRO A 336 -4.87 13.00 7.05
N TYR A 337 -4.76 13.45 8.31
CA TYR A 337 -3.55 13.89 9.00
C TYR A 337 -2.44 12.83 8.97
N TYR A 338 -1.22 13.22 8.60
CA TYR A 338 -0.02 12.40 8.76
C TYR A 338 0.52 12.62 10.17
N ASN A 339 0.46 11.62 11.05
CA ASN A 339 1.00 11.72 12.41
C ASN A 339 2.52 11.38 12.41
N PRO A 340 3.43 12.34 12.67
CA PRO A 340 4.87 12.09 12.64
C PRO A 340 5.40 11.34 13.89
N THR A 341 4.56 11.03 14.89
CA THR A 341 5.02 10.47 16.18
C THR A 341 4.69 9.00 16.41
N SER A 342 4.29 8.24 15.39
CA SER A 342 4.26 6.77 15.49
C SER A 342 5.70 6.23 15.62
N PRO A 343 6.04 5.42 16.64
CA PRO A 343 7.34 4.78 16.72
C PRO A 343 7.47 3.73 15.61
N ARG A 344 8.29 4.05 14.60
CA ARG A 344 8.98 3.12 13.68
C ARG A 344 8.09 2.14 12.88
N GLY A 345 7.60 2.66 11.75
CA GLY A 345 7.36 1.87 10.55
C GLY A 345 7.75 2.65 9.30
N THR A 346 9.02 2.60 8.89
CA THR A 346 9.44 3.06 7.57
C THR A 346 8.81 2.15 6.51
N GLY A 347 7.74 2.63 5.89
CA GLY A 347 7.10 2.03 4.73
C GLY A 347 6.37 3.13 3.96
N GLU A 348 6.81 3.38 2.75
CA GLU A 348 6.13 4.22 1.77
C GLU A 348 4.68 3.75 1.61
N VAL A 349 3.72 4.66 1.83
CA VAL A 349 2.31 4.40 1.56
C VAL A 349 2.09 4.58 0.05
N THR A 350 1.98 3.44 -0.63
CA THR A 350 1.44 3.33 -1.99
C THR A 350 -0.01 3.82 -2.01
N GLU A 351 -0.32 4.76 -2.90
CA GLU A 351 -1.70 5.00 -3.33
C GLU A 351 -2.27 3.71 -3.94
N GLY A 352 -3.33 3.15 -3.34
CA GLY A 352 -4.01 1.99 -3.89
C GLY A 352 -4.79 1.18 -2.87
N LEU A 353 -5.95 1.69 -2.45
CA LEU A 353 -7.08 0.85 -2.03
C LEU A 353 -8.36 1.68 -2.14
N MET A 354 -8.83 1.76 -3.38
CA MET A 354 -10.17 2.18 -3.74
C MET A 354 -11.14 1.12 -3.20
N TRP A 355 -11.97 1.48 -2.24
CA TRP A 355 -13.09 0.66 -1.77
C TRP A 355 -14.04 0.38 -2.95
N LYS A 356 -13.97 -0.84 -3.51
CA LYS A 356 -15.08 -1.42 -4.27
C LYS A 356 -16.05 -2.04 -3.27
N GLY A 357 -17.03 -1.26 -2.84
CA GLY A 357 -18.22 -1.78 -2.16
C GLY A 357 -19.05 -2.60 -3.14
N SER A 358 -19.25 -3.87 -2.81
CA SER A 358 -20.18 -4.78 -3.45
C SER A 358 -21.62 -4.26 -3.30
N SER A 359 -22.23 -3.81 -4.40
CA SER A 359 -23.69 -3.70 -4.53
C SER A 359 -24.17 -4.66 -5.62
N THR A 360 -24.74 -5.77 -5.18
CA THR A 360 -25.58 -6.63 -6.01
C THR A 360 -26.87 -5.89 -6.37
N ARG A 361 -27.17 -5.75 -7.66
CA ARG A 361 -28.55 -5.66 -8.16
C ARG A 361 -28.70 -6.31 -9.55
N PRO A 362 -29.90 -6.82 -9.88
CA PRO A 362 -30.13 -7.83 -10.89
C PRO A 362 -30.20 -7.25 -12.32
N GLY A 363 -30.17 -8.15 -13.28
CA GLY A 363 -29.83 -7.88 -14.67
C GLY A 363 -30.73 -6.91 -15.44
N SER A 364 -30.15 -6.37 -16.50
CA SER A 364 -30.86 -6.12 -17.75
C SER A 364 -29.83 -6.12 -18.89
N THR A 365 -30.16 -6.90 -19.91
CA THR A 365 -29.51 -6.99 -21.20
C THR A 365 -29.52 -5.63 -21.92
N LEU A 366 -28.38 -5.18 -22.45
CA LEU A 366 -28.38 -4.48 -23.74
C LEU A 366 -26.98 -4.41 -24.36
N ASN A 367 -26.92 -5.02 -25.54
CA ASN A 367 -25.94 -4.90 -26.60
C ASN A 367 -25.28 -3.52 -26.71
N ARG A 368 -23.95 -3.49 -26.89
CA ARG A 368 -23.31 -2.69 -27.96
C ARG A 368 -21.88 -3.16 -28.21
N ARG A 369 -21.72 -3.84 -29.35
CA ARG A 369 -20.48 -4.03 -30.11
C ARG A 369 -19.73 -2.72 -30.30
N TRP A 370 -18.41 -2.76 -30.21
CA TRP A 370 -17.50 -2.22 -31.24
C TRP A 370 -16.25 -3.12 -31.33
N HIS A 371 -16.00 -3.59 -32.56
CA HIS A 371 -14.83 -4.34 -33.00
C HIS A 371 -13.59 -3.44 -33.07
N TRP A 372 -12.39 -4.01 -32.97
CA TRP A 372 -11.37 -3.97 -34.04
C TRP A 372 -10.45 -5.20 -33.93
N SER A 373 -10.19 -5.76 -35.11
CA SER A 373 -9.58 -7.05 -35.42
C SER A 373 -8.09 -6.91 -35.73
N TYR A 374 -7.32 -8.01 -35.63
CA TYR A 374 -6.26 -8.44 -36.58
C TYR A 374 -5.97 -9.92 -36.27
N LEU A 375 -6.34 -10.85 -37.15
CA LEU A 375 -5.57 -11.47 -38.26
C LEU A 375 -5.09 -12.88 -37.90
N THR A 376 -5.83 -13.89 -38.36
CA THR A 376 -5.25 -15.13 -38.90
C THR A 376 -6.09 -15.56 -40.10
N ALA A 377 -5.48 -15.51 -41.28
CA ALA A 377 -5.88 -16.26 -42.48
C ALA A 377 -5.46 -17.73 -42.28
N GLY A 378 -6.05 -18.77 -42.87
CA GLY A 378 -7.15 -18.86 -43.81
C GLY A 378 -7.17 -20.28 -44.42
N TRP A 379 -8.37 -20.87 -44.49
CA TRP A 379 -8.90 -21.79 -45.55
C TRP A 379 -8.30 -23.21 -45.74
N PRO A 380 -9.02 -24.18 -46.40
CA PRO A 380 -10.44 -24.55 -46.25
C PRO A 380 -10.81 -26.06 -46.47
N SER A 381 -12.09 -26.37 -46.18
CA SER A 381 -13.08 -27.22 -46.91
C SER A 381 -12.99 -28.76 -47.05
N ASP A 382 -14.13 -29.38 -46.68
CA ASP A 382 -14.91 -30.45 -47.33
C ASP A 382 -14.28 -31.80 -47.73
N ARG A 383 -14.83 -32.91 -47.20
CA ARG A 383 -15.82 -33.76 -47.91
C ARG A 383 -16.18 -35.05 -47.15
N THR A 384 -17.40 -35.47 -47.46
CA THR A 384 -18.20 -36.63 -47.07
C THR A 384 -17.74 -37.99 -47.62
N VAL A 385 -17.87 -39.03 -46.77
CA VAL A 385 -18.45 -40.38 -47.01
C VAL A 385 -17.95 -41.25 -48.19
N ARG A 386 -17.42 -42.45 -47.88
CA ARG A 386 -17.96 -43.76 -48.36
C ARG A 386 -17.32 -44.99 -47.69
N GLN A 387 -18.13 -46.06 -47.67
CA GLN A 387 -18.03 -47.36 -47.00
C GLN A 387 -16.97 -48.32 -47.56
N GLY A 388 -16.57 -49.33 -46.76
CA GLY A 388 -16.25 -50.67 -47.28
C GLY A 388 -15.19 -51.51 -46.54
N SER A 389 -15.66 -52.42 -45.67
CA SER A 389 -15.16 -53.77 -45.32
C SER A 389 -13.72 -54.02 -44.80
N GLY A 390 -13.63 -54.80 -43.71
CA GLY A 390 -12.60 -55.84 -43.56
C GLY A 390 -11.70 -55.79 -42.31
N SER A 391 -12.19 -56.32 -41.19
CA SER A 391 -11.48 -57.07 -40.12
C SER A 391 -9.97 -56.83 -39.85
N GLN A 392 -9.61 -56.37 -38.64
CA GLN A 392 -8.85 -57.14 -37.63
C GLN A 392 -8.49 -56.29 -36.38
N ALA A 393 -8.98 -56.77 -35.23
CA ALA A 393 -8.41 -56.81 -33.87
C ALA A 393 -7.75 -55.58 -33.17
N ARG A 394 -8.26 -55.35 -31.95
CA ARG A 394 -7.70 -54.71 -30.72
C ARG A 394 -7.63 -53.18 -30.67
N GLU A 395 -8.68 -52.52 -30.20
CA GLU A 395 -9.11 -52.28 -28.79
C GLU A 395 -8.64 -50.91 -28.25
N GLU A 396 -9.35 -49.87 -28.73
CA GLU A 396 -9.51 -48.60 -28.02
C GLU A 396 -10.62 -48.73 -26.97
N VAL A 397 -10.33 -48.42 -25.70
CA VAL A 397 -11.36 -48.10 -24.71
C VAL A 397 -11.68 -46.61 -24.79
N LYS A 398 -12.82 -46.33 -25.42
CA LYS A 398 -13.49 -45.04 -25.53
C LYS A 398 -13.63 -44.34 -24.17
N ARG A 399 -13.14 -43.09 -24.10
CA ARG A 399 -13.57 -42.10 -23.10
C ARG A 399 -15.03 -41.73 -23.38
N GLY A 400 -15.94 -42.48 -22.76
CA GLY A 400 -17.35 -42.18 -22.69
C GLY A 400 -17.60 -40.88 -21.91
N ARG A 401 -18.12 -39.89 -22.63
CA ARG A 401 -18.75 -38.68 -22.10
C ARG A 401 -20.03 -39.07 -21.36
N TRP A 402 -19.94 -39.29 -20.04
CA TRP A 402 -21.13 -39.42 -19.19
C TRP A 402 -21.49 -38.05 -18.61
N ARG A 403 -22.35 -37.31 -19.33
CA ARG A 403 -23.26 -36.33 -18.70
C ARG A 403 -24.49 -37.12 -18.23
N LYS A 404 -24.39 -37.78 -17.08
CA LYS A 404 -25.60 -38.11 -16.30
C LYS A 404 -25.86 -36.92 -15.39
N ARG A 405 -26.93 -36.20 -15.72
CA ARG A 405 -27.55 -35.16 -14.91
C ARG A 405 -28.20 -35.89 -13.73
N VAL A 406 -27.44 -36.15 -12.67
CA VAL A 406 -27.99 -36.63 -11.40
C VAL A 406 -28.84 -35.49 -10.86
N HIS A 407 -30.15 -35.72 -10.71
CA HIS A 407 -30.99 -34.89 -9.86
C HIS A 407 -30.38 -34.93 -8.46
N PHE A 408 -29.67 -33.87 -8.08
CA PHE A 408 -29.40 -33.58 -6.68
C PHE A 408 -30.73 -33.19 -6.07
N SER A 409 -31.46 -34.18 -5.55
CA SER A 409 -32.47 -33.92 -4.53
C SER A 409 -31.78 -33.26 -3.35
N ILE A 410 -32.46 -32.24 -2.86
CA ILE A 410 -32.06 -31.31 -1.83
C ILE A 410 -31.92 -32.05 -0.48
N ILE A 411 -30.77 -31.83 0.18
CA ILE A 411 -30.42 -32.12 1.59
C ILE A 411 -30.26 -33.61 1.96
N THR A 412 -29.09 -34.20 1.68
CA THR A 412 -28.48 -35.17 2.60
C THR A 412 -27.33 -34.45 3.32
N MET A 413 -27.39 -34.36 4.66
CA MET A 413 -26.29 -33.83 5.46
C MET A 413 -25.13 -34.82 5.37
N ALA A 414 -24.08 -34.49 4.61
CA ALA A 414 -22.90 -35.34 4.49
C ALA A 414 -21.79 -34.87 5.44
N VAL A 415 -21.35 -35.73 6.36
CA VAL A 415 -20.26 -35.42 7.30
C VAL A 415 -18.92 -35.75 6.66
N LYS A 416 -17.98 -34.79 6.69
CA LYS A 416 -16.66 -34.92 6.06
C LYS A 416 -15.58 -35.09 7.10
N ILE A 417 -14.74 -36.10 6.96
CA ILE A 417 -13.68 -36.38 7.92
C ILE A 417 -12.33 -36.31 7.20
N PHE A 418 -11.52 -35.33 7.56
CA PHE A 418 -10.14 -35.17 7.07
C PHE A 418 -9.21 -36.00 7.93
N PHE A 419 -8.66 -37.05 7.35
CA PHE A 419 -7.81 -38.03 8.04
C PHE A 419 -6.36 -38.01 7.50
N PRO A 420 -5.34 -37.84 8.37
CA PRO A 420 -3.95 -37.80 7.94
C PRO A 420 -3.44 -39.21 7.60
N THR A 421 -2.80 -39.35 6.45
CA THR A 421 -2.30 -40.64 5.93
C THR A 421 -1.29 -41.33 6.85
N CYS A 422 -0.47 -40.60 7.61
CA CYS A 422 0.48 -41.17 8.57
C CYS A 422 -0.19 -41.89 9.75
N CYS A 423 -1.43 -41.51 10.09
CA CYS A 423 -2.19 -42.14 11.18
C CYS A 423 -2.71 -43.53 10.82
N SER A 424 -2.71 -43.90 9.53
CA SER A 424 -3.10 -45.26 9.09
C SER A 424 -2.20 -46.38 9.62
N ALA A 425 -0.97 -46.03 10.05
CA ALA A 425 -0.02 -46.98 10.63
C ALA A 425 -0.24 -47.25 12.13
N ALA A 426 -1.09 -46.47 12.81
CA ALA A 426 -1.35 -46.66 14.24
C ALA A 426 -2.15 -47.96 14.49
N GLU A 427 -1.81 -48.70 15.55
CA GLU A 427 -2.53 -49.91 15.95
C GLU A 427 -3.87 -49.59 16.61
N ASN A 428 -3.89 -49.03 17.82
CA ASN A 428 -5.12 -48.63 18.52
C ASN A 428 -4.91 -47.30 19.27
N GLY A 429 -5.94 -46.45 19.36
CA GLY A 429 -5.81 -45.16 20.03
C GLY A 429 -7.02 -44.23 20.01
N LEU A 430 -6.82 -43.00 20.49
CA LEU A 430 -7.82 -41.92 20.43
C LEU A 430 -7.53 -40.94 19.29
N LEU A 431 -8.57 -40.51 18.58
CA LEU A 431 -8.49 -39.49 17.53
C LEU A 431 -8.46 -38.10 18.18
N ILE A 432 -7.37 -37.36 17.95
CA ILE A 432 -7.26 -35.96 18.38
C ILE A 432 -7.44 -35.06 17.18
N GLY A 433 -8.26 -34.03 17.33
CA GLY A 433 -8.49 -33.08 16.27
C GLY A 433 -9.44 -31.96 16.67
N ARG A 434 -10.09 -31.38 15.66
CA ARG A 434 -11.04 -30.30 15.83
C ARG A 434 -12.31 -30.59 15.05
N TRP A 435 -13.45 -30.43 15.71
CA TRP A 435 -14.76 -30.46 15.07
C TRP A 435 -15.13 -29.06 14.56
N MET A 436 -15.58 -28.95 13.32
CA MET A 436 -16.01 -27.70 12.68
C MET A 436 -17.52 -27.75 12.46
N GLU A 437 -18.29 -27.15 13.38
CA GLU A 437 -19.76 -27.17 13.35
C GLU A 437 -20.32 -26.46 12.11
N GLU A 438 -19.70 -25.34 11.70
CA GLU A 438 -20.11 -24.53 10.55
C GLU A 438 -20.09 -25.29 9.21
N HIS A 439 -19.26 -26.34 9.10
CA HIS A 439 -19.06 -27.10 7.87
C HIS A 439 -19.38 -28.59 8.01
N GLN A 440 -19.91 -29.04 9.15
CA GLN A 440 -20.15 -30.46 9.44
C GLN A 440 -18.92 -31.34 9.11
N SER A 441 -17.74 -30.86 9.52
CA SER A 441 -16.46 -31.43 9.12
C SER A 441 -15.54 -31.64 10.31
N ALA A 442 -14.86 -32.77 10.36
CA ALA A 442 -13.89 -33.12 11.40
C ALA A 442 -12.47 -33.15 10.82
N VAL A 443 -11.52 -32.47 11.47
CA VAL A 443 -10.11 -32.53 11.09
C VAL A 443 -9.33 -33.31 12.13
N VAL A 444 -8.93 -34.53 11.78
CA VAL A 444 -8.06 -35.37 12.62
C VAL A 444 -6.62 -34.90 12.43
N LEU A 445 -5.90 -34.70 13.53
CA LEU A 445 -4.51 -34.22 13.54
C LEU A 445 -3.51 -35.32 13.93
N ALA A 446 -3.85 -36.16 14.90
CA ALA A 446 -2.97 -37.23 15.39
C ALA A 446 -3.80 -38.34 16.06
N ILE A 447 -3.21 -39.54 16.18
CA ILE A 447 -3.74 -40.63 17.01
C ILE A 447 -2.89 -40.76 18.26
N LEU A 448 -3.55 -40.83 19.40
CA LEU A 448 -2.94 -41.05 20.70
C LEU A 448 -2.91 -42.55 21.00
N HIS A 449 -1.71 -43.12 21.13
CA HIS A 449 -1.54 -44.56 21.33
C HIS A 449 -1.85 -44.99 22.76
N PHE A 450 -2.50 -46.14 22.90
CA PHE A 450 -2.65 -46.84 24.17
C PHE A 450 -1.28 -47.42 24.63
N PRO A 451 -0.95 -47.42 25.94
CA PRO A 451 -1.71 -46.97 27.11
C PRO A 451 -1.58 -45.46 27.43
N PHE A 452 -2.65 -44.85 27.95
CA PHE A 452 -2.67 -43.45 28.36
C PHE A 452 -3.58 -43.21 29.56
N ILE A 453 -3.34 -42.12 30.31
CA ILE A 453 -4.16 -41.71 31.46
C ILE A 453 -5.08 -40.56 31.02
N PRO A 454 -6.43 -40.71 31.07
CA PRO A 454 -7.37 -39.69 30.58
C PRO A 454 -7.16 -38.28 31.18
N GLY A 455 -6.79 -38.21 32.47
CA GLY A 455 -6.47 -36.94 33.13
C GLY A 455 -5.26 -36.22 32.55
N ASN A 456 -4.23 -36.96 32.10
CA ASN A 456 -3.05 -36.39 31.45
C ASN A 456 -3.38 -35.91 30.04
N VAL A 457 -4.27 -36.62 29.33
CA VAL A 457 -4.74 -36.21 28.01
C VAL A 457 -5.50 -34.88 28.09
N LYS A 458 -6.43 -34.73 29.05
CA LYS A 458 -7.17 -33.46 29.24
C LYS A 458 -6.24 -32.29 29.57
N ARG A 459 -5.25 -32.48 30.46
CA ARG A 459 -4.24 -31.44 30.77
C ARG A 459 -3.38 -31.08 29.57
N TYR A 460 -2.97 -32.07 28.78
CA TYR A 460 -2.14 -31.88 27.60
C TYR A 460 -2.90 -31.13 26.49
N LEU A 461 -4.16 -31.49 26.24
CA LEU A 461 -5.03 -30.74 25.31
C LEU A 461 -5.25 -29.31 25.80
N GLY A 462 -5.58 -29.09 27.08
CA GLY A 462 -5.76 -27.73 27.61
C GLY A 462 -4.51 -26.84 27.49
N HIS A 463 -3.31 -27.41 27.67
CA HIS A 463 -2.06 -26.68 27.42
C HIS A 463 -1.89 -26.34 25.93
N LEU A 464 -2.23 -27.26 25.02
CA LEU A 464 -2.17 -27.00 23.59
C LEU A 464 -3.17 -25.94 23.17
N GLU A 465 -4.40 -25.95 23.69
CA GLU A 465 -5.42 -24.93 23.42
C GLU A 465 -4.93 -23.53 23.86
N GLN A 466 -4.25 -23.43 25.00
CA GLN A 466 -3.65 -22.16 25.45
C GLN A 466 -2.55 -21.65 24.52
N VAL A 467 -1.76 -22.55 23.92
CA VAL A 467 -0.63 -22.20 23.04
C VAL A 467 -1.10 -21.91 21.61
N THR A 468 -2.05 -22.68 21.09
CA THR A 468 -2.50 -22.59 19.68
C THR A 468 -3.73 -21.69 19.49
N GLY A 469 -4.46 -21.39 20.58
CA GLY A 469 -5.68 -20.58 20.56
C GLY A 469 -6.84 -21.24 19.80
N GLN A 470 -6.77 -22.55 19.56
CA GLN A 470 -7.82 -23.34 18.91
C GLN A 470 -8.34 -24.41 19.87
N SER A 471 -9.64 -24.68 19.85
CA SER A 471 -10.23 -25.78 20.61
C SER A 471 -9.83 -27.14 20.00
N LEU A 472 -9.19 -27.98 20.80
CA LEU A 472 -8.75 -29.32 20.43
C LEU A 472 -9.45 -30.34 21.31
N SER A 473 -10.10 -31.30 20.68
CA SER A 473 -10.92 -32.29 21.35
C SER A 473 -10.57 -33.70 20.93
N VAL A 474 -10.95 -34.66 21.77
CA VAL A 474 -10.98 -36.07 21.42
C VAL A 474 -12.22 -36.29 20.56
N LEU A 475 -12.01 -36.63 19.29
CA LEU A 475 -13.07 -36.80 18.30
C LEU A 475 -13.68 -38.20 18.31
N GLY A 476 -12.94 -39.20 18.84
CA GLY A 476 -13.34 -40.59 18.72
C GLY A 476 -12.25 -41.62 18.97
N THR A 477 -12.53 -42.86 18.59
CA THR A 477 -11.64 -44.02 18.76
C THR A 477 -11.18 -44.60 17.43
N TRP A 478 -9.94 -45.10 17.43
CA TRP A 478 -9.29 -45.75 16.30
C TRP A 478 -8.87 -47.16 16.66
N SER A 479 -9.29 -48.14 15.85
CA SER A 479 -8.91 -49.55 15.96
C SER A 479 -8.46 -50.11 14.61
N ASN A 480 -7.22 -50.59 14.54
CA ASN A 480 -6.65 -51.28 13.37
C ASN A 480 -6.72 -52.82 13.52
N SER A 481 -7.29 -53.29 14.63
CA SER A 481 -7.42 -54.71 14.97
C SER A 481 -8.31 -55.46 13.97
N LYS A 482 -7.85 -56.62 13.48
CA LYS A 482 -8.76 -57.60 12.86
C LYS A 482 -9.73 -58.08 13.93
N ALA A 483 -11.03 -57.98 13.67
CA ALA A 483 -12.14 -58.08 14.62
C ALA A 483 -12.20 -59.32 15.55
N GLU A 484 -11.32 -60.31 15.44
CA GLU A 484 -11.47 -61.61 16.10
C GLU A 484 -10.77 -61.77 17.47
N LYS A 485 -9.99 -60.80 17.97
CA LYS A 485 -9.19 -61.02 19.22
C LYS A 485 -9.32 -60.03 20.37
N ASN A 486 -10.13 -58.97 20.30
CA ASN A 486 -10.09 -57.91 21.32
C ASN A 486 -11.45 -57.20 21.56
N GLU A 487 -12.56 -57.94 21.68
CA GLU A 487 -13.88 -57.34 22.06
C GLU A 487 -13.80 -56.52 23.36
N GLN A 488 -12.99 -56.96 24.33
CA GLN A 488 -12.77 -56.21 25.59
C GLN A 488 -12.13 -54.83 25.36
N MET A 489 -11.19 -54.72 24.42
CA MET A 489 -10.55 -53.44 24.08
C MET A 489 -11.52 -52.54 23.32
N GLU A 490 -12.34 -53.11 22.43
CA GLU A 490 -13.36 -52.34 21.72
C GLU A 490 -14.46 -51.81 22.65
N ASN A 491 -14.90 -52.60 23.62
CA ASN A 491 -15.86 -52.17 24.64
C ASN A 491 -15.24 -51.08 25.53
N PHE A 492 -13.99 -51.26 25.99
CA PHE A 492 -13.27 -50.25 26.75
C PHE A 492 -13.12 -48.93 25.98
N LEU A 493 -12.77 -48.99 24.68
CA LEU A 493 -12.67 -47.80 23.83
C LEU A 493 -14.04 -47.15 23.59
N GLY A 494 -15.13 -47.92 23.55
CA GLY A 494 -16.51 -47.42 23.50
C GLY A 494 -16.90 -46.66 24.78
N ASP A 495 -16.55 -47.19 25.95
CA ASP A 495 -16.84 -46.58 27.26
C ASP A 495 -16.15 -45.23 27.47
N LEU A 496 -15.04 -44.97 26.77
CA LEU A 496 -14.32 -43.68 26.81
C LEU A 496 -15.16 -42.50 26.26
N SER A 497 -16.21 -42.76 25.47
CA SER A 497 -17.17 -41.74 25.03
C SER A 497 -17.89 -41.06 26.20
N SER A 498 -18.03 -41.74 27.34
CA SER A 498 -18.60 -41.17 28.57
C SER A 498 -17.64 -40.21 29.30
N ILE A 499 -16.33 -40.40 29.13
CA ILE A 499 -15.27 -39.65 29.84
C ILE A 499 -14.92 -38.35 29.12
N PHE A 500 -14.98 -38.37 27.78
CA PHE A 500 -14.73 -37.23 26.92
C PHE A 500 -16.06 -36.76 26.32
N ALA A 501 -16.66 -35.73 26.91
CA ALA A 501 -17.97 -35.22 26.52
C ALA A 501 -17.93 -34.46 25.18
N HIS A 502 -17.90 -35.17 24.07
CA HIS A 502 -18.04 -34.59 22.73
C HIS A 502 -19.03 -35.40 21.90
N ARG A 503 -20.07 -34.74 21.40
CA ARG A 503 -20.99 -35.28 20.40
C ARG A 503 -20.85 -34.46 19.12
N PRO A 504 -20.81 -35.08 17.93
CA PRO A 504 -20.87 -36.52 17.63
C PRO A 504 -19.54 -37.28 17.90
N TRP A 505 -19.62 -38.57 18.24
CA TRP A 505 -18.45 -39.43 18.52
C TRP A 505 -18.10 -40.32 17.30
N LEU A 506 -16.84 -40.25 16.83
CA LEU A 506 -16.37 -41.01 15.67
C LEU A 506 -15.79 -42.38 16.08
N ARG A 507 -16.28 -43.46 15.49
CA ARG A 507 -15.69 -44.80 15.65
C ARG A 507 -15.13 -45.27 14.30
N MET A 508 -13.81 -45.39 14.22
CA MET A 508 -13.12 -45.88 13.03
C MET A 508 -12.49 -47.25 13.28
N ALA A 509 -12.90 -48.24 12.49
CA ALA A 509 -12.45 -49.63 12.61
C ALA A 509 -12.05 -50.20 11.24
N ARG A 510 -11.12 -51.16 11.23
CA ARG A 510 -10.70 -51.84 10.00
C ARG A 510 -11.70 -52.92 9.59
N GLU A 511 -12.10 -52.92 8.32
CA GLU A 511 -13.03 -53.91 7.78
C GLU A 511 -12.34 -55.29 7.64
N ALA A 512 -13.02 -56.37 8.02
CA ALA A 512 -12.44 -57.71 8.21
C ALA A 512 -11.82 -58.34 6.93
N SER A 513 -12.08 -57.79 5.74
CA SER A 513 -11.61 -58.31 4.46
C SER A 513 -10.98 -57.26 3.52
N SER A 514 -10.92 -55.98 3.89
CA SER A 514 -10.47 -54.90 2.99
C SER A 514 -9.19 -54.20 3.51
N LYS A 515 -8.43 -53.58 2.60
CA LYS A 515 -7.31 -52.68 2.96
C LYS A 515 -7.79 -51.33 3.51
N PHE A 516 -9.09 -51.19 3.74
CA PHE A 516 -9.75 -49.91 4.01
C PHE A 516 -10.48 -49.93 5.35
N TRP A 517 -10.85 -48.73 5.81
CA TRP A 517 -11.40 -48.49 7.13
C TRP A 517 -12.88 -48.07 7.04
N ASP A 518 -13.69 -48.57 7.95
CA ASP A 518 -15.11 -48.20 8.14
C ASP A 518 -15.22 -47.12 9.23
N CYS A 519 -16.16 -46.19 9.07
CA CYS A 519 -16.36 -45.07 9.99
C CYS A 519 -17.83 -44.95 10.36
N ARG A 520 -18.14 -45.02 11.65
CA ARG A 520 -19.49 -44.89 12.20
C ARG A 520 -19.57 -43.72 13.18
N ILE A 521 -20.73 -43.07 13.25
CA ILE A 521 -21.02 -42.01 14.23
C ILE A 521 -21.97 -42.57 15.28
N GLU A 522 -21.59 -42.47 16.55
CA GLU A 522 -22.48 -42.79 17.69
C GLU A 522 -23.09 -41.50 18.26
N GLY A 523 -24.42 -41.46 18.45
CA GLY A 523 -25.10 -40.40 19.20
C GLY A 523 -26.19 -39.57 18.49
N GLN A 524 -26.64 -39.94 17.28
CA GLN A 524 -27.79 -39.33 16.61
C GLN A 524 -28.82 -40.44 16.33
N GLY A 525 -30.08 -40.25 16.74
CA GLY A 525 -31.08 -41.32 16.83
C GLY A 525 -31.25 -42.14 15.54
N ASP A 526 -31.53 -43.44 15.72
CA ASP A 526 -31.89 -44.39 14.66
C ASP A 526 -32.88 -43.75 13.66
N GLY A 527 -32.45 -43.51 12.41
CA GLY A 527 -33.38 -43.20 11.32
C GLY A 527 -32.90 -42.30 10.18
N ALA A 528 -31.70 -41.70 10.21
CA ALA A 528 -31.20 -40.93 9.06
C ALA A 528 -29.88 -41.51 8.54
N ASP A 529 -29.88 -42.04 7.32
CA ASP A 529 -28.68 -42.42 6.57
C ASP A 529 -27.84 -41.16 6.29
N VAL A 530 -26.94 -40.81 7.21
CA VAL A 530 -25.99 -39.70 7.05
C VAL A 530 -24.84 -40.17 6.16
N GLU A 531 -24.70 -39.57 4.98
CA GLU A 531 -23.67 -39.93 4.01
C GLU A 531 -22.28 -39.47 4.50
N MET A 532 -21.34 -40.40 4.71
CA MET A 532 -20.00 -40.09 5.23
C MET A 532 -18.98 -39.92 4.10
N VAL A 533 -18.14 -38.89 4.18
CA VAL A 533 -17.04 -38.65 3.24
C VAL A 533 -15.70 -38.67 3.98
N LEU A 534 -14.85 -39.65 3.70
CA LEU A 534 -13.52 -39.77 4.28
C LEU A 534 -12.46 -39.21 3.32
N VAL A 535 -11.76 -38.16 3.77
CA VAL A 535 -10.76 -37.43 2.98
C VAL A 535 -9.37 -37.66 3.54
N TYR A 536 -8.55 -38.43 2.83
CA TYR A 536 -7.15 -38.65 3.20
C TYR A 536 -6.28 -37.47 2.77
N TYR A 537 -5.43 -36.99 3.67
CA TYR A 537 -4.47 -35.93 3.35
C TYR A 537 -3.04 -36.23 3.81
N ASP A 538 -2.07 -35.59 3.15
CA ASP A 538 -0.66 -35.63 3.53
C ASP A 538 -0.37 -34.48 4.50
N GLN A 539 -0.19 -34.83 5.77
CA GLN A 539 -0.06 -33.89 6.87
C GLN A 539 1.13 -32.94 6.72
N ARG A 540 2.28 -33.45 6.28
CA ARG A 540 3.50 -32.65 6.09
C ARG A 540 3.31 -31.61 4.99
N LYS A 541 2.75 -32.04 3.85
CA LYS A 541 2.56 -31.15 2.71
C LYS A 541 1.59 -30.03 3.04
N LEU A 542 0.53 -30.32 3.78
CA LEU A 542 -0.51 -29.37 4.14
C LEU A 542 -0.06 -28.36 5.20
N MET A 543 0.67 -28.83 6.21
CA MET A 543 1.29 -27.97 7.23
C MET A 543 2.26 -26.94 6.64
N LEU A 544 3.02 -27.34 5.61
CA LEU A 544 4.04 -26.50 4.98
C LEU A 544 3.51 -25.69 3.79
N SER A 545 2.26 -25.88 3.40
CA SER A 545 1.67 -25.24 2.23
C SER A 545 0.93 -23.97 2.60
N GLU A 546 1.10 -22.95 1.76
CA GLU A 546 0.31 -21.74 1.85
C GLU A 546 -0.65 -21.62 0.68
N LEU A 547 -1.93 -21.43 1.02
CA LEU A 547 -3.04 -21.43 0.10
C LEU A 547 -3.27 -20.03 -0.47
N HIS A 548 -3.26 -19.93 -1.80
CA HIS A 548 -3.35 -18.70 -2.56
C HIS A 548 -4.70 -18.57 -3.26
N ASN A 549 -5.29 -17.36 -3.26
CA ASN A 549 -6.50 -17.01 -4.03
C ASN A 549 -7.79 -17.76 -3.66
N VAL A 550 -7.98 -18.11 -2.39
CA VAL A 550 -9.24 -18.69 -1.90
C VAL A 550 -9.96 -17.66 -1.04
N ALA A 551 -11.29 -17.59 -1.16
CA ALA A 551 -12.12 -16.70 -0.35
C ALA A 551 -11.87 -16.94 1.15
N GLU A 552 -11.73 -15.86 1.92
CA GLU A 552 -11.68 -15.93 3.38
C GLU A 552 -12.91 -16.71 3.89
N HIS A 553 -12.69 -17.68 4.80
CA HIS A 553 -13.71 -18.56 5.39
C HIS A 553 -14.23 -19.74 4.56
N SER A 554 -13.43 -20.28 3.63
CA SER A 554 -13.75 -21.59 3.03
C SER A 554 -13.39 -22.76 3.96
N GLU A 555 -14.12 -23.88 3.85
CA GLU A 555 -13.84 -25.14 4.57
C GLU A 555 -12.38 -25.61 4.38
N ILE A 556 -11.80 -25.41 3.20
CA ILE A 556 -10.42 -25.81 2.92
C ILE A 556 -9.43 -24.86 3.61
N THR A 557 -9.72 -23.55 3.66
CA THR A 557 -8.87 -22.59 4.38
C THR A 557 -8.85 -22.88 5.87
N THR A 558 -9.97 -23.28 6.47
CA THR A 558 -10.04 -23.62 7.91
C THR A 558 -9.31 -24.95 8.22
N VAL A 559 -9.35 -25.94 7.31
CA VAL A 559 -8.52 -27.16 7.42
C VAL A 559 -7.03 -26.82 7.38
N PHE A 560 -6.59 -26.00 6.43
CA PHE A 560 -5.18 -25.58 6.32
C PHE A 560 -4.72 -24.81 7.55
N ASP A 561 -5.54 -23.87 8.03
CA ASP A 561 -5.25 -23.09 9.23
C ASP A 561 -5.20 -23.97 10.50
N THR A 562 -6.12 -24.93 10.63
CA THR A 562 -6.14 -25.88 11.76
C THR A 562 -4.89 -26.74 11.79
N VAL A 563 -4.42 -27.25 10.66
CA VAL A 563 -3.18 -28.04 10.62
C VAL A 563 -1.94 -27.17 10.83
N ALA A 564 -1.91 -25.94 10.29
CA ALA A 564 -0.76 -25.04 10.41
C ALA A 564 -0.55 -24.51 11.85
N ARG A 565 -1.62 -24.13 12.56
CA ARG A 565 -1.51 -23.61 13.94
C ARG A 565 -1.12 -24.67 14.95
N ASN A 566 -1.52 -25.93 14.72
CA ASN A 566 -1.18 -27.06 15.59
C ASN A 566 0.20 -27.67 15.29
N ARG A 567 1.11 -26.90 14.69
CA ARG A 567 2.50 -27.32 14.40
C ARG A 567 3.27 -27.84 15.61
N THR A 568 2.91 -27.41 16.81
CA THR A 568 3.53 -27.81 18.08
C THR A 568 3.35 -29.31 18.37
N LEU A 569 2.28 -29.92 17.86
CA LEU A 569 2.07 -31.37 17.90
C LEU A 569 3.11 -32.13 17.06
N PHE A 570 3.62 -31.49 16.00
CA PHE A 570 4.47 -32.12 14.99
C PHE A 570 5.95 -31.72 15.13
N ALA A 571 6.26 -30.71 15.96
CA ALA A 571 7.60 -30.15 16.10
C ALA A 571 8.55 -30.99 16.97
N ARG A 572 8.05 -32.05 17.64
CA ARG A 572 8.89 -32.97 18.43
C ARG A 572 9.39 -34.08 17.54
N ASP A 573 10.69 -34.15 17.30
CA ASP A 573 11.28 -35.14 16.37
C ASP A 573 11.28 -36.58 16.93
N LYS A 574 11.01 -36.79 18.23
CA LYS A 574 11.00 -38.12 18.86
C LYS A 574 9.60 -38.54 19.33
N TYR A 575 9.26 -39.78 19.01
CA TYR A 575 7.99 -40.46 19.37
C TYR A 575 7.75 -40.53 20.89
N ASP A 576 8.83 -40.59 21.70
CA ASP A 576 8.76 -40.83 23.15
C ASP A 576 9.03 -39.59 24.02
N GLU A 577 9.30 -38.41 23.45
CA GLU A 577 9.66 -37.21 24.24
C GLU A 577 8.43 -36.37 24.69
N GLY A 578 7.38 -37.02 25.21
CA GLY A 578 6.20 -36.33 25.69
C GLY A 578 5.43 -37.04 26.80
N PRO A 579 4.51 -36.33 27.47
CA PRO A 579 3.65 -36.92 28.51
C PRO A 579 2.66 -37.96 27.94
N VAL A 580 2.56 -38.04 26.61
CA VAL A 580 1.57 -38.81 25.84
C VAL A 580 2.23 -39.24 24.51
N LYS A 581 1.97 -40.49 24.06
CA LYS A 581 2.46 -41.02 22.78
C LYS A 581 1.50 -40.69 21.64
N LEU A 582 1.99 -40.00 20.60
CA LEU A 582 1.19 -39.54 19.45
C LEU A 582 1.77 -40.07 18.13
N THR A 583 0.92 -40.39 17.17
CA THR A 583 1.34 -40.54 15.77
C THR A 583 1.42 -39.18 15.10
N HIS A 584 2.62 -38.81 14.67
CA HIS A 584 2.84 -37.68 13.78
C HIS A 584 3.90 -38.02 12.73
N TRP A 585 3.95 -37.23 11.68
CA TRP A 585 4.99 -37.33 10.66
C TRP A 585 6.37 -37.04 11.27
N GLN A 586 7.27 -38.01 11.25
CA GLN A 586 8.66 -37.85 11.68
C GLN A 586 9.53 -37.35 10.53
N SER A 587 10.42 -36.40 10.83
CA SER A 587 11.44 -35.99 9.87
C SER A 587 12.49 -37.11 9.76
N GLU A 588 12.58 -37.76 8.60
CA GLU A 588 13.73 -38.63 8.31
C GLU A 588 14.99 -37.75 8.32
N GLY A 589 15.85 -37.94 9.33
CA GLY A 589 17.27 -37.54 9.26
C GLY A 589 17.74 -36.55 10.32
N VAL A 590 18.38 -37.08 11.35
CA VAL A 590 19.27 -36.38 12.29
C VAL A 590 20.40 -35.63 11.55
N GLU A 591 20.77 -36.05 10.33
CA GLU A 591 21.86 -35.48 9.53
C GLU A 591 21.53 -34.10 8.91
N ALA A 592 20.28 -33.86 8.53
CA ALA A 592 19.86 -32.57 8.00
C ALA A 592 19.82 -31.47 9.09
N SER A 593 19.57 -31.86 10.35
CA SER A 593 19.57 -30.95 11.49
C SER A 593 20.98 -30.44 11.82
N ILE A 594 21.99 -31.32 11.74
CA ILE A 594 23.40 -30.95 11.98
C ILE A 594 23.89 -29.96 10.91
N ILE A 595 23.61 -30.21 9.63
CA ILE A 595 24.01 -29.31 8.53
C ILE A 595 23.31 -27.95 8.65
N VAL A 596 22.04 -27.93 9.06
CA VAL A 596 21.27 -26.69 9.28
C VAL A 596 21.80 -25.92 10.49
N GLU A 597 22.15 -26.59 11.58
CA GLU A 597 22.69 -25.94 12.78
C GLU A 597 24.13 -25.44 12.53
N LEU A 598 24.94 -26.17 11.76
CA LEU A 598 26.26 -25.72 11.29
C LEU A 598 26.13 -24.51 10.33
N CYS A 599 25.19 -24.54 9.38
CA CYS A 599 24.88 -23.39 8.53
C CYS A 599 24.44 -22.17 9.35
N LYS A 600 23.63 -22.39 10.39
CA LYS A 600 23.17 -21.34 11.29
C LYS A 600 24.34 -20.75 12.09
N GLN A 601 25.22 -21.59 12.64
CA GLN A 601 26.43 -21.15 13.33
C GLN A 601 27.39 -20.37 12.42
N ALA A 602 27.56 -20.78 11.16
CA ALA A 602 28.35 -20.05 10.17
C ALA A 602 27.67 -18.75 9.69
N SER A 603 26.33 -18.72 9.64
CA SER A 603 25.58 -17.58 9.15
C SER A 603 25.63 -16.36 10.08
N VAL A 604 25.72 -16.56 11.40
CA VAL A 604 25.74 -15.47 12.40
C VAL A 604 26.97 -14.55 12.24
N PRO A 605 28.22 -15.03 12.22
CA PRO A 605 29.39 -14.18 11.99
C PRO A 605 29.39 -13.56 10.59
N ALA A 606 28.92 -14.29 9.58
CA ALA A 606 28.76 -13.75 8.22
C ALA A 606 27.75 -12.58 8.19
N CYS A 607 26.63 -12.68 8.88
CA CYS A 607 25.64 -11.61 8.98
C CYS A 607 26.16 -10.40 9.77
N ALA A 608 26.93 -10.63 10.84
CA ALA A 608 27.57 -9.56 11.61
C ALA A 608 28.60 -8.79 10.76
N PHE A 609 29.43 -9.50 10.00
CA PHE A 609 30.38 -8.91 9.07
C PHE A 609 29.68 -8.13 7.95
N LEU A 610 28.61 -8.69 7.37
CA LEU A 610 27.81 -8.01 6.35
C LEU A 610 27.17 -6.72 6.89
N SER A 611 26.66 -6.76 8.12
CA SER A 611 26.07 -5.59 8.79
C SER A 611 27.11 -4.50 9.06
N PHE A 612 28.34 -4.87 9.41
CA PHE A 612 29.46 -3.94 9.57
C PHE A 612 29.84 -3.27 8.24
N LEU A 613 29.98 -4.04 7.17
CA LEU A 613 30.24 -3.55 5.81
C LEU A 613 29.14 -2.60 5.33
N LEU A 614 27.87 -2.93 5.60
CA LEU A 614 26.72 -2.10 5.28
C LEU A 614 26.74 -0.77 6.01
N SER A 615 27.11 -0.77 7.29
CA SER A 615 27.29 0.46 8.06
C SER A 615 28.37 1.36 7.44
N LEU A 616 29.51 0.78 7.05
CA LEU A 616 30.61 1.48 6.39
C LEU A 616 30.16 2.11 5.06
N ILE A 617 29.43 1.37 4.23
CA ILE A 617 28.91 1.88 2.94
C ILE A 617 27.88 2.99 3.16
N THR A 618 26.99 2.89 4.16
CA THR A 618 26.05 3.97 4.49
C THR A 618 26.73 5.23 5.01
N TYR A 619 27.88 5.09 5.66
CA TYR A 619 28.69 6.22 6.10
C TYR A 619 29.38 6.91 4.91
N VAL A 620 30.03 6.15 4.04
CA VAL A 620 30.71 6.68 2.83
C VAL A 620 29.71 7.39 1.89
N THR A 621 28.53 6.81 1.68
CA THR A 621 27.49 7.42 0.84
C THR A 621 26.92 8.73 1.42
N ARG A 622 26.88 8.91 2.74
CA ARG A 622 26.54 10.20 3.37
C ARG A 622 27.61 11.25 3.14
N VAL A 623 28.88 10.86 3.21
CA VAL A 623 30.03 11.76 3.02
C VAL A 623 30.11 12.23 1.54
N LEU A 624 29.81 11.35 0.60
CA LEU A 624 29.79 11.66 -0.84
C LEU A 624 28.55 12.45 -1.30
N GLY A 625 27.53 12.63 -0.45
CA GLY A 625 26.28 13.34 -0.74
C GLY A 625 26.36 14.87 -0.76
N GLY A 626 27.57 15.46 -0.77
CA GLY A 626 27.78 16.91 -0.89
C GLY A 626 27.22 17.50 -2.18
N LYS A 627 26.81 18.78 -2.14
CA LYS A 627 26.05 19.47 -3.21
C LYS A 627 26.60 19.40 -4.65
N PRO A 628 27.92 19.31 -4.95
CA PRO A 628 28.37 19.14 -6.34
C PRO A 628 28.28 17.68 -6.82
N LEU A 629 28.47 16.71 -5.92
CA LEU A 629 28.48 15.28 -6.25
C LEU A 629 27.06 14.71 -6.38
N SER A 630 26.07 15.29 -5.71
CA SER A 630 24.66 14.85 -5.81
C SER A 630 24.07 15.02 -7.21
N PHE A 631 24.56 15.99 -8.01
CA PHE A 631 24.14 16.16 -9.40
C PHE A 631 24.63 15.01 -10.28
N LEU A 632 25.91 14.64 -10.17
CA LEU A 632 26.49 13.51 -10.90
C LEU A 632 25.89 12.17 -10.44
N TRP A 633 25.67 12.04 -9.14
CA TRP A 633 25.07 10.85 -8.52
C TRP A 633 23.67 10.53 -9.07
N ASN A 634 22.91 11.54 -9.46
CA ASN A 634 21.55 11.36 -9.99
C ASN A 634 21.52 11.07 -11.50
N LYS A 635 22.64 11.22 -12.22
CA LYS A 635 22.71 11.02 -13.68
C LYS A 635 23.42 9.73 -14.09
N LEU A 636 24.29 9.18 -13.25
CA LEU A 636 25.02 7.94 -13.50
C LEU A 636 24.17 6.71 -13.15
N SER A 637 24.07 5.75 -14.08
CA SER A 637 23.31 4.52 -13.87
C SER A 637 23.92 3.65 -12.77
N VAL A 638 25.25 3.75 -12.57
CA VAL A 638 25.99 3.05 -11.51
C VAL A 638 25.54 3.48 -10.12
N CYS A 639 25.43 4.79 -9.91
CA CYS A 639 24.99 5.37 -8.64
C CYS A 639 23.54 4.97 -8.31
N GLU A 640 22.68 4.93 -9.32
CA GLU A 640 21.30 4.43 -9.15
C GLU A 640 21.27 2.96 -8.72
N GLN A 641 22.06 2.11 -9.40
CA GLN A 641 22.10 0.67 -9.13
C GLN A 641 22.71 0.36 -7.76
N LEU A 642 23.75 1.10 -7.36
CA LEU A 642 24.32 1.03 -6.01
C LEU A 642 23.29 1.44 -4.94
N GLY A 643 22.49 2.47 -5.20
CA GLY A 643 21.38 2.86 -4.32
C GLY A 643 20.36 1.74 -4.13
N LYS A 644 19.89 1.12 -5.23
CA LYS A 644 18.95 -0.03 -5.19
C LYS A 644 19.52 -1.21 -4.42
N ARG A 645 20.81 -1.51 -4.58
CA ARG A 645 21.49 -2.57 -3.83
C ARG A 645 21.59 -2.27 -2.34
N LEU A 646 21.91 -1.03 -1.99
CA LEU A 646 21.96 -0.61 -0.59
C LEU A 646 20.59 -0.78 0.10
N ASP A 647 19.51 -0.43 -0.59
CA ASP A 647 18.15 -0.63 -0.07
C ASP A 647 17.77 -2.12 0.04
N SER A 648 18.18 -2.94 -0.93
CA SER A 648 18.00 -4.40 -0.88
C SER A 648 18.76 -5.02 0.30
N LEU A 649 20.00 -4.59 0.51
CA LEU A 649 20.81 -5.03 1.63
C LEU A 649 20.22 -4.58 2.97
N ARG A 650 19.70 -3.35 3.08
CA ARG A 650 18.98 -2.87 4.27
C ARG A 650 17.73 -3.68 4.58
N LEU A 651 17.00 -4.11 3.55
CA LEU A 651 15.81 -4.98 3.72
C LEU A 651 16.21 -6.34 4.31
N ILE A 652 17.29 -6.94 3.78
CA ILE A 652 17.82 -8.22 4.24
C ILE A 652 18.40 -8.11 5.65
N SER A 653 19.18 -7.07 5.92
CA SER A 653 19.86 -6.84 7.21
C SER A 653 18.94 -6.30 8.30
N SER A 654 17.65 -6.11 8.03
CA SER A 654 16.69 -5.65 9.03
C SER A 654 16.47 -6.73 10.10
N SER A 655 16.78 -6.39 11.36
CA SER A 655 16.63 -7.28 12.53
C SER A 655 15.18 -7.63 12.89
N LYS A 656 14.20 -7.02 12.21
CA LYS A 656 12.77 -7.32 12.39
C LYS A 656 12.45 -8.69 11.78
N THR A 657 11.97 -9.62 12.61
CA THR A 657 11.44 -10.92 12.18
C THR A 657 10.27 -10.71 11.21
N ALA A 658 10.22 -11.48 10.12
CA ALA A 658 9.11 -11.40 9.18
C ALA A 658 7.84 -11.93 9.85
N GLN A 659 6.83 -11.06 10.01
CA GLN A 659 5.54 -11.42 10.60
C GLN A 659 4.66 -12.21 9.60
N ASP A 660 4.76 -11.85 8.31
CA ASP A 660 3.96 -12.45 7.23
C ASP A 660 4.82 -13.24 6.24
N HIS A 661 4.22 -14.27 5.63
CA HIS A 661 4.88 -15.04 4.57
C HIS A 661 5.28 -14.20 3.37
N ASN A 662 4.43 -13.25 2.95
CA ASN A 662 4.74 -12.38 1.82
C ASN A 662 6.01 -11.55 2.09
N LEU A 663 6.20 -11.09 3.33
CA LEU A 663 7.40 -10.37 3.74
C LEU A 663 8.63 -11.30 3.78
N PHE A 664 8.46 -12.53 4.27
CA PHE A 664 9.51 -13.55 4.24
C PHE A 664 9.93 -13.88 2.79
N MET A 665 8.97 -14.15 1.91
CA MET A 665 9.21 -14.42 0.49
C MET A 665 9.89 -13.25 -0.19
N ARG A 666 9.51 -12.01 0.14
CA ARG A 666 10.18 -10.81 -0.37
C ARG A 666 11.65 -10.77 0.06
N LYS A 667 11.94 -10.93 1.36
CA LYS A 667 13.32 -10.96 1.90
C LYS A 667 14.15 -12.07 1.26
N ALA A 668 13.58 -13.27 1.12
CA ALA A 668 14.27 -14.43 0.53
C ALA A 668 14.52 -14.25 -0.98
N ASN A 669 13.54 -13.76 -1.74
CA ASN A 669 13.71 -13.45 -3.17
C ASN A 669 14.80 -12.38 -3.37
N THR A 670 14.81 -11.31 -2.57
CA THR A 670 15.86 -10.28 -2.64
C THR A 670 17.24 -10.82 -2.30
N PHE A 671 17.33 -11.71 -1.31
CA PHE A 671 18.60 -12.34 -0.92
C PHE A 671 19.16 -13.24 -2.03
N VAL A 672 18.33 -14.13 -2.59
CA VAL A 672 18.77 -15.05 -3.65
C VAL A 672 19.09 -14.29 -4.95
N SER A 673 18.31 -13.26 -5.29
CA SER A 673 18.60 -12.40 -6.45
C SER A 673 19.95 -11.70 -6.28
N LEU A 674 20.23 -11.13 -5.10
CA LEU A 674 21.51 -10.50 -4.79
C LEU A 674 22.68 -11.50 -4.87
N LEU A 675 22.51 -12.69 -4.29
CA LEU A 675 23.54 -13.74 -4.30
C LEU A 675 23.87 -14.17 -5.73
N LEU A 676 22.85 -14.44 -6.57
CA LEU A 676 23.06 -14.81 -7.96
C LEU A 676 23.77 -13.71 -8.73
N ASP A 677 23.37 -12.45 -8.53
CA ASP A 677 23.97 -11.31 -9.20
C ASP A 677 25.47 -11.15 -8.84
N VAL A 678 25.84 -11.38 -7.57
CA VAL A 678 27.24 -11.43 -7.13
C VAL A 678 27.98 -12.63 -7.74
N VAL A 679 27.39 -13.82 -7.74
CA VAL A 679 28.00 -15.02 -8.33
C VAL A 679 28.27 -14.82 -9.82
N LEU A 680 27.30 -14.31 -10.58
CA LEU A 680 27.46 -13.99 -12.00
C LEU A 680 28.55 -12.93 -12.21
N GLY A 681 28.65 -11.95 -11.32
CA GLY A 681 29.72 -10.95 -11.33
C GLY A 681 31.11 -11.52 -11.05
N VAL A 682 31.25 -12.44 -10.08
CA VAL A 682 32.51 -13.14 -9.81
C VAL A 682 32.90 -14.07 -10.96
N VAL A 683 31.94 -14.73 -11.61
CA VAL A 683 32.19 -15.52 -12.83
C VAL A 683 32.71 -14.60 -13.95
N LEU A 684 32.08 -13.43 -14.15
CA LEU A 684 32.55 -12.44 -15.12
C LEU A 684 33.96 -11.93 -14.78
N MET A 685 34.24 -11.62 -13.51
CA MET A 685 35.56 -11.20 -13.04
C MET A 685 36.59 -12.30 -13.30
N SER A 686 36.31 -13.54 -12.91
CA SER A 686 37.20 -14.67 -13.15
C SER A 686 37.46 -14.89 -14.63
N TRP A 687 36.46 -14.66 -15.49
CA TRP A 687 36.64 -14.72 -16.93
C TRP A 687 37.54 -13.58 -17.43
N LEU A 688 37.31 -12.33 -17.01
CA LEU A 688 38.11 -11.17 -17.44
C LEU A 688 39.59 -11.26 -17.03
N TYR A 689 39.87 -11.74 -15.81
CA TYR A 689 41.23 -11.80 -15.27
C TYR A 689 42.01 -13.04 -15.71
N ARG A 690 41.34 -14.06 -16.24
CA ARG A 690 42.01 -15.26 -16.77
C ARG A 690 42.58 -14.94 -18.16
N GLY A 691 43.78 -15.43 -18.46
CA GLY A 691 44.30 -15.46 -19.83
C GLY A 691 44.47 -14.11 -20.54
N ASN A 692 44.76 -13.02 -19.82
CA ASN A 692 44.94 -11.66 -20.35
C ASN A 692 43.78 -11.16 -21.25
N HIS A 693 42.54 -11.56 -20.95
CA HIS A 693 41.38 -11.11 -21.72
C HIS A 693 41.12 -9.60 -21.62
N ILE A 694 41.52 -8.95 -20.52
CA ILE A 694 41.46 -7.47 -20.39
C ILE A 694 42.32 -6.78 -21.44
N GLY A 695 43.57 -7.23 -21.64
CA GLY A 695 44.44 -6.70 -22.69
C GLY A 695 43.85 -6.93 -24.09
N GLN A 696 43.35 -8.14 -24.37
CA GLN A 696 42.68 -8.44 -25.63
C GLN A 696 41.46 -7.55 -25.89
N LEU A 697 40.67 -7.23 -24.85
CA LEU A 697 39.53 -6.32 -24.95
C LEU A 697 39.97 -4.88 -25.18
N ALA A 698 41.03 -4.41 -24.51
CA ALA A 698 41.59 -3.08 -24.72
C ALA A 698 42.09 -2.92 -26.17
N ASP A 699 42.85 -3.91 -26.65
CA ASP A 699 43.38 -3.96 -28.02
C ASP A 699 42.28 -4.07 -29.07
N ALA A 700 41.12 -4.66 -28.75
CA ALA A 700 39.96 -4.70 -29.64
C ALA A 700 39.13 -3.40 -29.62
N LEU A 701 39.05 -2.71 -28.48
CA LEU A 701 38.21 -1.51 -28.32
C LEU A 701 38.77 -0.29 -29.07
N ILE A 702 40.09 -0.12 -29.11
CA ILE A 702 40.72 1.03 -29.77
C ILE A 702 40.45 1.02 -31.29
N PRO A 703 40.68 -0.09 -32.04
CA PRO A 703 40.36 -0.17 -33.46
C PRO A 703 38.87 -0.02 -33.75
N VAL A 704 38.00 -0.53 -32.86
CA VAL A 704 36.54 -0.36 -33.01
C VAL A 704 36.15 1.11 -32.88
N ALA A 705 36.73 1.84 -31.92
CA ALA A 705 36.48 3.27 -31.76
C ALA A 705 36.98 4.07 -32.97
N ASP A 706 38.17 3.75 -33.49
CA ASP A 706 38.71 4.36 -34.72
C ASP A 706 37.84 4.02 -35.94
N HIS A 707 37.36 2.78 -36.08
CA HIS A 707 36.48 2.37 -37.17
C HIS A 707 35.14 3.13 -37.14
N VAL A 708 34.51 3.26 -35.96
CA VAL A 708 33.28 4.06 -35.80
C VAL A 708 33.53 5.52 -36.18
N ALA A 709 34.69 6.07 -35.83
CA ALA A 709 35.06 7.44 -36.20
C ALA A 709 35.17 7.61 -37.73
N LEU A 710 35.82 6.65 -38.41
CA LEU A 710 36.00 6.66 -39.86
C LEU A 710 34.66 6.53 -40.60
N GLU A 711 33.77 5.65 -40.14
CA GLU A 711 32.41 5.52 -40.69
C GLU A 711 31.62 6.83 -40.50
N LEU A 712 31.76 7.49 -39.36
CA LEU A 712 31.11 8.77 -39.10
C LEU A 712 31.67 9.90 -40.01
N GLN A 713 32.98 9.89 -40.28
CA GLN A 713 33.60 10.79 -41.25
C GLN A 713 33.11 10.51 -42.68
N GLY A 714 33.05 9.25 -43.09
CA GLY A 714 32.51 8.84 -44.39
C GLY A 714 31.06 9.25 -44.57
N LEU A 715 30.24 9.07 -43.53
CA LEU A 715 28.84 9.50 -43.52
C LEU A 715 28.70 11.02 -43.63
N LEU A 716 29.56 11.80 -42.97
CA LEU A 716 29.59 13.26 -43.14
C LEU A 716 30.05 13.70 -44.53
N GLN A 717 31.08 13.05 -45.11
CA GLN A 717 31.51 13.35 -46.47
C GLN A 717 30.41 13.03 -47.50
N TRP A 718 29.69 11.93 -47.30
CA TRP A 718 28.53 11.58 -48.11
C TRP A 718 27.41 12.63 -47.97
N LEU A 719 27.18 13.12 -46.76
CA LEU A 719 26.19 14.16 -46.46
C LEU A 719 26.55 15.52 -47.10
N MET A 720 27.84 15.87 -47.15
CA MET A 720 28.38 17.07 -47.79
C MET A 720 28.34 17.06 -49.34
N GLY A 721 28.00 15.91 -49.93
CA GLY A 721 27.94 15.71 -51.38
C GLY A 721 26.54 15.92 -51.94
N ALA A 722 25.93 14.83 -52.39
CA ALA A 722 24.56 14.79 -52.91
C ALA A 722 23.80 13.60 -52.30
N PRO A 723 23.48 13.67 -51.00
CA PRO A 723 22.84 12.56 -50.29
C PRO A 723 21.48 12.26 -50.93
N ALA A 724 21.28 11.00 -51.34
CA ALA A 724 20.05 10.52 -51.99
C ALA A 724 19.57 11.37 -53.19
N GLY A 725 20.47 12.06 -53.89
CA GLY A 725 20.14 12.91 -55.05
C GLY A 725 19.54 14.28 -54.70
N LEU A 726 19.50 14.66 -53.41
CA LEU A 726 19.05 15.97 -52.97
C LEU A 726 20.16 17.00 -53.16
N LYS A 727 19.90 18.04 -53.97
CA LYS A 727 20.84 19.17 -54.14
C LYS A 727 20.79 20.09 -52.93
N MET A 728 21.77 19.94 -52.04
CA MET A 728 21.93 20.73 -50.83
C MET A 728 22.47 22.15 -51.14
N ASN A 729 22.26 23.10 -50.22
CA ASN A 729 22.93 24.39 -50.26
C ASN A 729 24.41 24.21 -49.89
N ARG A 730 25.30 24.33 -50.89
CA ARG A 730 26.74 24.08 -50.75
C ARG A 730 27.41 24.91 -49.65
N ALA A 731 27.07 26.19 -49.50
CA ALA A 731 27.74 27.06 -48.54
C ALA A 731 27.42 26.67 -47.09
N LEU A 732 26.16 26.36 -46.80
CA LEU A 732 25.75 25.93 -45.46
C LEU A 732 26.28 24.52 -45.14
N ASP A 733 26.24 23.64 -46.13
CA ASP A 733 26.71 22.26 -46.02
C ASP A 733 28.23 22.18 -45.77
N GLU A 734 29.02 23.03 -46.44
CA GLU A 734 30.47 23.14 -46.21
C GLU A 734 30.80 23.63 -44.80
N VAL A 735 30.05 24.60 -44.27
CA VAL A 735 30.24 25.12 -42.91
C VAL A 735 29.85 24.08 -41.85
N LEU A 736 28.70 23.43 -41.99
CA LEU A 736 28.25 22.39 -41.05
C LEU A 736 29.18 21.17 -41.10
N GLY A 737 29.56 20.74 -42.29
CA GLY A 737 30.48 19.64 -42.52
C GLY A 737 31.84 19.87 -41.85
N ARG A 738 32.47 21.03 -42.08
CA ARG A 738 33.73 21.40 -41.41
C ARG A 738 33.59 21.45 -39.90
N PHE A 739 32.49 22.01 -39.39
CA PHE A 739 32.22 22.08 -37.96
C PHE A 739 32.16 20.69 -37.32
N PHE A 740 31.36 19.77 -37.87
CA PHE A 740 31.24 18.41 -37.31
C PHE A 740 32.51 17.59 -37.50
N MET A 741 33.20 17.72 -38.65
CA MET A 741 34.49 17.07 -38.88
C MET A 741 35.54 17.46 -37.85
N TYR A 742 35.65 18.76 -37.53
CA TYR A 742 36.57 19.24 -36.49
C TYR A 742 36.31 18.56 -35.14
N HIS A 743 35.05 18.40 -34.75
CA HIS A 743 34.69 17.74 -33.49
C HIS A 743 35.00 16.24 -33.49
N ILE A 744 34.85 15.55 -34.63
CA ILE A 744 35.27 14.15 -34.74
C ILE A 744 36.78 14.04 -34.59
N HIS A 745 37.56 14.92 -35.22
CA HIS A 745 39.02 14.93 -35.06
C HIS A 745 39.45 15.19 -33.62
N LEU A 746 38.77 16.11 -32.92
CA LEU A 746 39.00 16.36 -31.50
C LEU A 746 38.72 15.10 -30.66
N TRP A 747 37.61 14.41 -30.94
CA TRP A 747 37.24 13.18 -30.24
C TRP A 747 38.23 12.04 -30.48
N ILE A 748 38.66 11.79 -31.73
CA ILE A 748 39.71 10.80 -32.05
C ILE A 748 41.00 11.12 -31.29
N SER A 749 41.39 12.40 -31.25
CA SER A 749 42.58 12.84 -30.51
C SER A 749 42.45 12.55 -29.01
N TYR A 750 41.26 12.75 -28.44
CA TYR A 750 40.96 12.41 -27.05
C TYR A 750 41.01 10.89 -26.78
N ILE A 751 40.43 10.06 -27.65
CA ILE A 751 40.48 8.60 -27.49
C ILE A 751 41.93 8.09 -27.56
N ARG A 752 42.74 8.62 -28.49
CA ARG A 752 44.17 8.28 -28.57
C ARG A 752 44.94 8.72 -27.33
N LEU A 753 44.62 9.88 -26.76
CA LEU A 753 45.19 10.34 -25.49
C LEU A 753 44.80 9.43 -24.32
N MET A 754 43.57 8.90 -24.33
CA MET A 754 43.06 8.00 -23.30
C MET A 754 43.52 6.54 -23.46
N SER A 755 44.01 6.15 -24.64
CA SER A 755 44.47 4.79 -24.98
C SER A 755 45.30 4.10 -23.89
N PRO A 756 46.38 4.68 -23.32
CA PRO A 756 47.19 4.00 -22.31
C PRO A 756 46.44 3.76 -20.99
N PHE A 757 45.34 4.47 -20.74
CA PHE A 757 44.52 4.30 -19.54
C PHE A 757 43.38 3.30 -19.73
N ILE A 758 43.03 2.90 -20.95
CA ILE A 758 41.88 2.03 -21.22
C ILE A 758 42.05 0.66 -20.55
N GLU A 759 43.23 0.06 -20.64
CA GLU A 759 43.51 -1.23 -19.99
C GLU A 759 43.33 -1.14 -18.46
N VAL A 760 43.87 -0.08 -17.85
CA VAL A 760 43.74 0.20 -16.42
C VAL A 760 42.26 0.42 -16.03
N ILE A 761 41.51 1.15 -16.85
CA ILE A 761 40.07 1.38 -16.63
C ILE A 761 39.30 0.05 -16.70
N LEU A 762 39.56 -0.80 -17.70
CA LEU A 762 38.95 -2.13 -17.84
C LEU A 762 39.30 -3.05 -16.67
N TRP A 763 40.51 -2.95 -16.13
CA TRP A 763 40.91 -3.70 -14.94
C TRP A 763 40.03 -3.34 -13.73
N TYR A 764 39.83 -2.04 -13.46
CA TYR A 764 38.95 -1.58 -12.37
C TYR A 764 37.46 -1.91 -12.62
N ILE A 765 37.01 -1.88 -13.88
CA ILE A 765 35.65 -2.34 -14.24
C ILE A 765 35.51 -3.83 -13.95
N GLY A 766 36.49 -4.65 -14.31
CA GLY A 766 36.51 -6.07 -13.98
C GLY A 766 36.49 -6.32 -12.48
N LEU A 767 37.21 -5.51 -11.70
CA LEU A 767 37.19 -5.60 -10.23
C LEU A 767 35.80 -5.27 -9.68
N SER A 768 35.13 -4.24 -10.22
CA SER A 768 33.80 -3.83 -9.78
C SER A 768 32.73 -4.93 -9.95
N ALA A 769 32.95 -5.89 -10.84
CA ALA A 769 32.06 -7.05 -11.03
C ALA A 769 31.97 -7.93 -9.77
N CYS A 770 32.90 -7.83 -8.81
CA CYS A 770 32.75 -8.50 -7.51
C CYS A 770 31.52 -8.01 -6.71
N LEU A 771 31.09 -6.77 -6.94
CA LEU A 771 29.86 -6.23 -6.35
C LEU A 771 28.62 -6.77 -7.06
N GLY A 772 28.80 -7.39 -8.23
CA GLY A 772 27.85 -8.20 -8.99
C GLY A 772 27.64 -7.71 -10.43
N LEU A 773 27.04 -8.57 -11.25
CA LEU A 773 26.89 -8.37 -12.70
C LEU A 773 26.09 -7.10 -13.04
N SER A 774 25.04 -6.80 -12.28
CA SER A 774 24.23 -5.59 -12.53
C SER A 774 25.00 -4.28 -12.35
N VAL A 775 26.02 -4.25 -11.48
CA VAL A 775 26.90 -3.08 -11.29
C VAL A 775 27.92 -2.98 -12.43
N ALA A 776 28.47 -4.10 -12.88
CA ALA A 776 29.35 -4.11 -14.05
C ALA A 776 28.62 -3.64 -15.32
N LEU A 777 27.37 -4.08 -15.53
CA LEU A 777 26.54 -3.65 -16.66
C LEU A 777 26.13 -2.17 -16.60
N SER A 778 25.91 -1.61 -15.40
CA SER A 778 25.64 -0.17 -15.29
C SER A 778 26.89 0.66 -15.57
N ILE A 779 28.08 0.22 -15.12
CA ILE A 779 29.35 0.89 -15.46
C ILE A 779 29.57 0.85 -16.97
N LEU A 780 29.30 -0.29 -17.62
CA LEU A 780 29.36 -0.41 -19.07
C LEU A 780 28.40 0.56 -19.78
N SER A 781 27.18 0.72 -19.29
CA SER A 781 26.20 1.68 -19.83
C SER A 781 26.69 3.13 -19.73
N ASP A 782 27.30 3.51 -18.60
CA ASP A 782 27.86 4.85 -18.38
C ASP A 782 29.09 5.10 -19.27
N ILE A 783 29.93 4.08 -19.52
CA ILE A 783 31.05 4.16 -20.46
C ILE A 783 30.57 4.34 -21.89
N ILE A 784 29.53 3.61 -22.31
CA ILE A 784 28.91 3.80 -23.63
C ILE A 784 28.37 5.24 -23.76
N ALA A 785 27.78 5.78 -22.69
CA ALA A 785 27.30 7.17 -22.69
C ALA A 785 28.43 8.18 -22.91
N LEU A 786 29.58 7.95 -22.25
CA LEU A 786 30.77 8.79 -22.36
C LEU A 786 31.45 8.66 -23.73
N LEU A 787 31.60 7.43 -24.24
CA LEU A 787 32.21 7.16 -25.54
C LEU A 787 31.40 7.82 -26.68
N THR A 788 30.07 7.80 -26.57
CA THR A 788 29.15 8.35 -27.56
C THR A 788 28.73 9.81 -27.29
N PHE A 789 29.43 10.51 -26.37
CA PHE A 789 29.11 11.89 -26.01
C PHE A 789 29.15 12.84 -27.21
N HIS A 790 30.09 12.66 -28.13
CA HIS A 790 30.20 13.48 -29.35
C HIS A 790 28.94 13.36 -30.24
N ILE A 791 28.35 12.16 -30.36
CA ILE A 791 27.09 11.93 -31.08
C ILE A 791 25.93 12.67 -30.39
N TYR A 792 25.91 12.69 -29.05
CA TYR A 792 24.94 13.48 -28.30
C TYR A 792 25.09 14.98 -28.56
N CYS A 793 26.31 15.51 -28.57
CA CYS A 793 26.57 16.91 -28.93
C CYS A 793 26.06 17.23 -30.35
N PHE A 794 26.34 16.37 -31.34
CA PHE A 794 25.89 16.57 -32.72
C PHE A 794 24.38 16.57 -32.83
N TYR A 795 23.73 15.64 -32.12
CA TYR A 795 22.28 15.62 -32.00
C TYR A 795 21.75 16.92 -31.39
N VAL A 796 22.32 17.41 -30.28
CA VAL A 796 21.87 18.64 -29.62
C VAL A 796 22.05 19.85 -30.55
N TYR A 797 23.20 19.98 -31.21
CA TYR A 797 23.47 21.08 -32.13
C TYR A 797 22.53 21.05 -33.35
N GLY A 798 22.36 19.88 -33.97
CA GLY A 798 21.43 19.68 -35.08
C GLY A 798 19.98 19.97 -34.69
N ALA A 799 19.54 19.47 -33.52
CA ALA A 799 18.20 19.70 -33.00
C ALA A 799 17.92 21.17 -32.73
N ARG A 800 18.86 21.88 -32.07
CA ARG A 800 18.71 23.32 -31.79
C ARG A 800 18.68 24.15 -33.06
N LEU A 801 19.54 23.86 -34.03
CA LEU A 801 19.57 24.55 -35.31
C LEU A 801 18.27 24.32 -36.09
N TYR A 802 17.81 23.07 -36.20
CA TYR A 802 16.56 22.73 -36.87
C TYR A 802 15.34 23.34 -36.17
N CYS A 803 15.27 23.25 -34.84
CA CYS A 803 14.21 23.85 -34.03
C CYS A 803 14.13 25.37 -34.22
N LEU A 804 15.28 26.05 -34.26
CA LEU A 804 15.36 27.49 -34.54
C LEU A 804 14.83 27.82 -35.95
N LYS A 805 15.16 26.99 -36.96
CA LYS A 805 14.64 27.15 -38.33
C LYS A 805 13.13 26.95 -38.41
N VAL A 806 12.59 25.91 -37.77
CA VAL A 806 11.14 25.62 -37.75
C VAL A 806 10.36 26.72 -37.02
N HIS A 807 10.83 27.17 -35.86
CA HIS A 807 10.18 28.27 -35.14
C HIS A 807 10.30 29.61 -35.89
N GLY A 808 11.43 29.87 -36.52
CA GLY A 808 11.64 31.03 -37.38
C GLY A 808 10.66 31.06 -38.56
N LEU A 809 10.55 29.94 -39.29
CA LEU A 809 9.58 29.79 -40.39
C LEU A 809 8.14 29.89 -39.89
N ALA A 810 7.80 29.27 -38.76
CA ALA A 810 6.46 29.38 -38.17
C ALA A 810 6.13 30.81 -37.72
N SER A 811 7.12 31.58 -37.24
CA SER A 811 6.95 32.99 -36.87
C SER A 811 6.73 33.86 -38.11
N LEU A 812 7.58 33.72 -39.14
CA LEU A 812 7.45 34.45 -40.40
C LEU A 812 6.17 34.07 -41.17
N TRP A 813 5.73 32.82 -41.07
CA TRP A 813 4.44 32.41 -41.63
C TRP A 813 3.26 33.11 -40.94
N ARG A 814 3.36 33.39 -39.63
CA ARG A 814 2.35 34.18 -38.91
C ARG A 814 2.38 35.64 -39.34
N LEU A 815 3.57 36.21 -39.58
CA LEU A 815 3.76 37.56 -40.11
C LEU A 815 2.97 37.78 -41.41
N PHE A 816 3.05 36.85 -42.39
CA PHE A 816 2.28 36.95 -43.65
C PHE A 816 0.77 36.88 -43.47
N ARG A 817 0.30 36.24 -42.39
CA ARG A 817 -1.13 36.11 -42.08
C ARG A 817 -1.66 37.30 -41.26
N GLY A 818 -0.83 38.33 -41.00
CA GLY A 818 -1.20 39.44 -40.11
C GLY A 818 -1.40 38.98 -38.68
N LYS A 819 -0.64 37.98 -38.21
CA LYS A 819 -0.79 37.35 -36.89
C LYS A 819 0.51 37.42 -36.08
N LYS A 820 0.41 37.63 -34.77
CA LYS A 820 1.52 37.69 -33.82
C LYS A 820 1.27 36.76 -32.62
N TRP A 821 2.32 36.09 -32.13
CA TRP A 821 2.23 35.37 -30.85
C TRP A 821 2.36 36.35 -29.68
N ASN A 822 1.38 36.35 -28.78
CA ASN A 822 1.38 37.17 -27.58
C ASN A 822 1.86 36.33 -26.39
N VAL A 823 3.08 36.59 -25.92
CA VAL A 823 3.71 35.84 -24.81
C VAL A 823 2.94 36.00 -23.50
N LEU A 824 2.37 37.19 -23.25
CA LEU A 824 1.63 37.49 -22.02
C LEU A 824 0.29 36.76 -21.95
N ARG A 825 -0.37 36.58 -23.10
CA ARG A 825 -1.69 35.91 -23.19
C ARG A 825 -1.61 34.48 -23.71
N GLN A 826 -0.41 33.98 -24.03
CA GLN A 826 -0.14 32.64 -24.57
C GLN A 826 -1.08 32.27 -25.74
N ARG A 827 -1.34 33.22 -26.64
CA ARG A 827 -2.25 33.05 -27.79
C ARG A 827 -1.78 33.83 -29.03
N VAL A 828 -2.36 33.51 -30.18
CA VAL A 828 -2.11 34.23 -31.45
C VAL A 828 -3.13 35.36 -31.60
N ASP A 829 -2.66 36.60 -31.69
CA ASP A 829 -3.48 37.81 -31.90
C ASP A 829 -3.26 38.36 -33.33
N SER A 830 -4.22 39.13 -33.86
CA SER A 830 -4.08 39.86 -35.14
C SER A 830 -3.22 41.12 -34.95
N CYS A 831 -2.36 41.43 -35.91
CA CYS A 831 -1.50 42.62 -35.93
C CYS A 831 -1.39 43.15 -37.36
N SER A 832 -1.52 44.47 -37.53
CA SER A 832 -1.19 45.15 -38.79
C SER A 832 0.32 45.34 -38.90
N TYR A 833 0.87 45.15 -40.09
CA TYR A 833 2.30 45.28 -40.39
C TYR A 833 2.51 46.23 -41.56
N ASP A 834 3.60 46.99 -41.55
CA ASP A 834 3.99 47.88 -42.64
C ASP A 834 4.53 47.08 -43.83
N LEU A 835 4.50 47.69 -45.03
CA LEU A 835 4.97 47.04 -46.27
C LEU A 835 6.44 46.63 -46.20
N ASP A 836 7.30 47.44 -45.58
CA ASP A 836 8.73 47.16 -45.43
C ASP A 836 8.99 45.95 -44.53
N GLN A 837 8.21 45.81 -43.45
CA GLN A 837 8.30 44.68 -42.53
C GLN A 837 7.84 43.39 -43.20
N LEU A 838 6.79 43.47 -44.03
CA LEU A 838 6.31 42.34 -44.82
C LEU A 838 7.35 41.92 -45.86
N PHE A 839 7.97 42.89 -46.56
CA PHE A 839 9.03 42.65 -47.53
C PHE A 839 10.25 41.96 -46.89
N LEU A 840 10.77 42.51 -45.79
CA LEU A 840 11.88 41.90 -45.06
C LEU A 840 11.51 40.48 -44.55
N GLY A 841 10.28 40.31 -44.09
CA GLY A 841 9.74 39.01 -43.71
C GLY A 841 9.73 37.99 -44.85
N THR A 842 9.33 38.39 -46.06
CA THR A 842 9.33 37.52 -47.24
C THR A 842 10.75 37.11 -47.66
N LEU A 843 11.71 38.04 -47.61
CA LEU A 843 13.11 37.76 -47.91
C LEU A 843 13.72 36.77 -46.90
N LEU A 844 13.51 37.01 -45.60
CA LEU A 844 14.00 36.09 -44.56
C LEU A 844 13.31 34.72 -44.65
N PHE A 845 12.02 34.67 -44.96
CA PHE A 845 11.28 33.42 -45.08
C PHE A 845 11.78 32.57 -46.24
N THR A 846 11.99 33.17 -47.41
CA THR A 846 12.51 32.46 -48.59
C THR A 846 13.92 31.92 -48.33
N ILE A 847 14.81 32.71 -47.72
CA ILE A 847 16.14 32.24 -47.32
C ILE A 847 16.05 31.06 -46.34
N LEU A 848 15.24 31.18 -45.28
CA LEU A 848 15.09 30.10 -44.29
C LEU A 848 14.47 28.84 -44.89
N LEU A 849 13.53 28.98 -45.83
CA LEU A 849 12.85 27.88 -46.51
C LEU A 849 13.82 27.09 -47.39
N PHE A 850 14.68 27.78 -48.15
CA PHE A 850 15.68 27.13 -49.00
C PHE A 850 16.85 26.50 -48.22
N LEU A 851 17.13 26.98 -46.99
CA LEU A 851 18.12 26.39 -46.08
C LEU A 851 17.56 25.25 -45.21
N LEU A 852 16.24 25.03 -45.20
CA LEU A 852 15.61 24.04 -44.34
C LEU A 852 15.98 22.59 -44.71
N PRO A 853 15.98 22.17 -46.00
CA PRO A 853 16.28 20.78 -46.35
C PRO A 853 17.66 20.32 -45.86
N THR A 854 18.66 21.22 -45.94
CA THR A 854 20.02 20.95 -45.43
C THR A 854 20.03 20.74 -43.93
N THR A 855 19.42 21.63 -43.15
CA THR A 855 19.43 21.47 -41.67
C THR A 855 18.57 20.29 -41.21
N ALA A 856 17.48 20.00 -41.92
CA ALA A 856 16.60 18.87 -41.63
C ALA A 856 17.29 17.52 -41.83
N LEU A 857 18.09 17.37 -42.89
CA LEU A 857 18.81 16.13 -43.18
C LEU A 857 19.90 15.84 -42.14
N TYR A 858 20.71 16.84 -41.78
CA TYR A 858 21.70 16.71 -40.70
C TYR A 858 21.03 16.36 -39.36
N TYR A 859 19.94 17.03 -39.02
CA TYR A 859 19.15 16.69 -37.82
C TYR A 859 18.68 15.24 -37.86
N LEU A 860 18.06 14.80 -38.95
CA LEU A 860 17.53 13.45 -39.11
C LEU A 860 18.63 12.39 -38.90
N VAL A 861 19.77 12.52 -39.59
CA VAL A 861 20.87 11.55 -39.49
C VAL A 861 21.40 11.45 -38.05
N PHE A 862 21.66 12.59 -37.39
CA PHE A 862 22.14 12.57 -36.00
C PHE A 862 21.07 12.09 -35.00
N THR A 863 19.78 12.33 -35.26
CA THR A 863 18.72 11.75 -34.44
C THR A 863 18.70 10.24 -34.54
N LEU A 864 18.87 9.66 -35.73
CA LEU A 864 18.90 8.21 -35.93
C LEU A 864 20.10 7.58 -35.22
N LEU A 865 21.29 8.18 -35.35
CA LEU A 865 22.49 7.74 -34.64
C LEU A 865 22.29 7.80 -33.12
N ARG A 866 21.68 8.86 -32.60
CA ARG A 866 21.37 8.97 -31.16
C ARG A 866 20.35 7.93 -30.70
N LEU A 867 19.31 7.67 -31.49
CA LEU A 867 18.29 6.66 -31.17
C LEU A 867 18.90 5.24 -31.12
N LEU A 868 19.85 4.93 -31.99
CA LEU A 868 20.58 3.66 -31.96
C LEU A 868 21.36 3.48 -30.64
N VAL A 869 22.10 4.50 -30.22
CA VAL A 869 22.84 4.47 -28.93
C VAL A 869 21.88 4.28 -27.75
N VAL A 870 20.77 5.02 -27.75
CA VAL A 870 19.76 4.93 -26.69
C VAL A 870 19.06 3.56 -26.67
N LEU A 871 18.88 2.92 -27.82
CA LEU A 871 18.35 1.56 -27.91
C LEU A 871 19.29 0.57 -27.24
N VAL A 872 20.60 0.63 -27.53
CA VAL A 872 21.61 -0.25 -26.91
C VAL A 872 21.63 -0.06 -25.39
N GLN A 873 21.65 1.19 -24.91
CA GLN A 873 21.57 1.47 -23.48
C GLN A 873 20.26 0.98 -22.84
N GLY A 874 19.14 1.12 -23.56
CA GLY A 874 17.84 0.59 -23.15
C GLY A 874 17.82 -0.93 -23.00
N VAL A 875 18.49 -1.66 -23.90
CA VAL A 875 18.65 -3.13 -23.80
C VAL A 875 19.46 -3.51 -22.57
N ILE A 876 20.58 -2.84 -22.31
CA ILE A 876 21.39 -3.07 -21.10
C ILE A 876 20.54 -2.83 -19.85
N GLN A 877 19.81 -1.71 -19.79
CA GLN A 877 18.95 -1.40 -18.65
C GLN A 877 17.81 -2.41 -18.49
N MET A 878 17.26 -2.93 -19.58
CA MET A 878 16.25 -4.00 -19.56
C MET A 878 16.82 -5.28 -18.97
N ILE A 879 18.05 -5.66 -19.33
CA ILE A 879 18.75 -6.83 -18.75
C ILE A 879 18.98 -6.62 -17.25
N ILE A 880 19.45 -5.44 -16.83
CA ILE A 880 19.62 -5.10 -15.41
C ILE A 880 18.29 -5.23 -14.66
N ASN A 881 17.19 -4.69 -15.22
CA ASN A 881 15.88 -4.77 -14.60
C ASN A 881 15.34 -6.21 -14.53
N LEU A 882 15.63 -7.03 -15.54
CA LEU A 882 15.28 -8.45 -15.55
C LEU A 882 16.00 -9.19 -14.42
N LEU A 883 17.32 -9.02 -14.30
CA LEU A 883 18.12 -9.63 -13.23
C LEU A 883 17.62 -9.27 -11.82
N ASN A 884 17.23 -8.01 -11.61
CA ASN A 884 16.77 -7.52 -10.31
C ASN A 884 15.29 -7.83 -9.99
N SER A 885 14.45 -8.15 -10.99
CA SER A 885 13.00 -8.33 -10.79
C SER A 885 12.55 -9.79 -10.66
N LEU A 886 13.39 -10.74 -11.10
CA LEU A 886 13.04 -12.16 -11.10
C LEU A 886 12.98 -12.75 -9.68
N PRO A 887 11.83 -13.31 -9.25
CA PRO A 887 11.68 -13.94 -7.94
C PRO A 887 12.24 -15.36 -7.94
N LEU A 888 13.57 -15.47 -8.05
CA LEU A 888 14.27 -16.74 -8.22
C LEU A 888 14.04 -17.70 -7.06
N TYR A 889 13.98 -17.21 -5.82
CA TYR A 889 13.69 -18.08 -4.67
C TYR A 889 12.30 -18.71 -4.77
N ALA A 890 11.27 -17.94 -5.11
CA ALA A 890 9.92 -18.47 -5.30
C ALA A 890 9.84 -19.47 -6.47
N LEU A 891 10.58 -19.23 -7.55
CA LEU A 891 10.65 -20.14 -8.70
C LEU A 891 11.37 -21.46 -8.36
N VAL A 892 12.50 -21.40 -7.65
CA VAL A 892 13.23 -22.58 -7.17
C VAL A 892 12.40 -23.34 -6.14
N LEU A 893 11.73 -22.63 -5.23
CA LEU A 893 10.81 -23.22 -4.27
C LEU A 893 9.68 -23.97 -4.98
N ARG A 894 9.16 -23.37 -6.06
CA ARG A 894 8.11 -23.97 -6.88
C ARG A 894 8.57 -25.21 -7.65
N LEU A 895 9.82 -25.23 -8.10
CA LEU A 895 10.43 -26.34 -8.82
C LEU A 895 10.73 -27.52 -7.88
N CYS A 896 11.43 -27.26 -6.78
CA CYS A 896 11.89 -28.30 -5.85
C CYS A 896 10.81 -28.75 -4.85
N ARG A 897 9.90 -27.85 -4.45
CA ARG A 897 8.85 -28.11 -3.44
C ARG A 897 7.53 -27.47 -3.86
N SER A 898 6.96 -27.98 -4.95
CA SER A 898 5.72 -27.50 -5.56
C SER A 898 4.56 -27.31 -4.58
N TYR A 899 4.43 -28.18 -3.58
CA TYR A 899 3.35 -28.16 -2.60
C TYR A 899 3.38 -26.94 -1.66
N ARG A 900 4.51 -26.25 -1.49
CA ARG A 900 4.59 -25.08 -0.59
C ARG A 900 3.77 -23.88 -1.09
N LEU A 901 3.64 -23.75 -2.40
CA LEU A 901 2.88 -22.68 -3.05
C LEU A 901 1.60 -23.30 -3.63
N ALA A 902 0.55 -23.38 -2.81
CA ALA A 902 -0.70 -24.02 -3.19
C ALA A 902 -1.67 -23.00 -3.83
N ALA A 903 -2.17 -23.29 -5.02
CA ALA A 903 -3.29 -22.54 -5.62
C ALA A 903 -4.66 -23.09 -5.21
N GLY A 904 -4.70 -24.34 -4.75
CA GLY A 904 -5.94 -25.04 -4.47
C GLY A 904 -5.69 -26.51 -4.18
N VAL A 905 -6.78 -27.26 -4.11
CA VAL A 905 -6.77 -28.69 -3.78
C VAL A 905 -7.58 -29.45 -4.83
N LYS A 906 -7.07 -30.61 -5.23
CA LYS A 906 -7.74 -31.56 -6.12
C LYS A 906 -8.05 -32.83 -5.33
N PHE A 907 -9.30 -33.26 -5.36
CA PHE A 907 -9.72 -34.53 -4.78
C PHE A 907 -9.68 -35.63 -5.83
N ARG A 908 -8.96 -36.72 -5.54
CA ARG A 908 -8.94 -37.94 -6.35
C ARG A 908 -9.79 -38.99 -5.65
N MET A 909 -10.84 -39.47 -6.30
CA MET A 909 -11.67 -40.55 -5.77
C MET A 909 -10.86 -41.86 -5.73
N LEU A 910 -10.86 -42.56 -4.60
CA LEU A 910 -10.13 -43.82 -4.44
C LEU A 910 -11.02 -45.04 -4.74
N LEU A 911 -12.29 -45.04 -4.35
CA LEU A 911 -13.28 -46.08 -4.67
C LEU A 911 -14.71 -45.57 -4.36
N GLN A 912 -15.73 -46.04 -5.10
CA GLN A 912 -17.15 -45.81 -4.80
C GLN A 912 -17.88 -47.17 -4.89
N GLU A 913 -18.26 -47.72 -3.74
CA GLU A 913 -19.11 -48.91 -3.60
C GLU A 913 -20.49 -48.45 -3.11
N GLU A 914 -21.58 -49.04 -3.65
CA GLU A 914 -22.94 -48.72 -3.20
C GLU A 914 -23.12 -49.12 -1.73
N GLY A 915 -23.58 -48.19 -0.88
CA GLY A 915 -23.78 -48.40 0.56
C GLY A 915 -22.57 -48.15 1.46
N LYS A 916 -21.43 -47.67 0.93
CA LYS A 916 -20.22 -47.35 1.72
C LYS A 916 -19.82 -45.87 1.64
N SER A 917 -19.07 -45.41 2.64
CA SER A 917 -18.57 -44.04 2.73
C SER A 917 -17.70 -43.64 1.51
N LEU A 918 -17.91 -42.44 0.98
CA LEU A 918 -17.16 -41.91 -0.16
C LEU A 918 -15.72 -41.60 0.25
N ARG A 919 -14.74 -42.17 -0.44
CA ARG A 919 -13.31 -42.03 -0.10
C ARG A 919 -12.55 -41.16 -1.10
N LEU A 920 -11.93 -40.09 -0.61
CA LEU A 920 -11.21 -39.09 -1.40
C LEU A 920 -9.75 -38.97 -0.93
N LEU A 921 -8.81 -38.84 -1.87
CA LEU A 921 -7.44 -38.44 -1.60
C LEU A 921 -7.25 -36.97 -1.97
N MET A 922 -6.78 -36.18 -1.01
CA MET A 922 -6.55 -34.77 -1.16
C MET A 922 -5.14 -34.48 -1.69
N GLN A 923 -5.04 -33.91 -2.89
CA GLN A 923 -3.78 -33.52 -3.52
C GLN A 923 -3.69 -32.00 -3.67
N ILE A 924 -2.57 -31.40 -3.27
CA ILE A 924 -2.34 -29.97 -3.41
C ILE A 924 -2.04 -29.63 -4.87
N ASN A 925 -2.78 -28.68 -5.44
CA ASN A 925 -2.52 -28.15 -6.77
C ASN A 925 -1.56 -26.96 -6.66
N PRO A 926 -0.36 -27.05 -7.24
CA PRO A 926 0.65 -26.03 -7.03
C PRO A 926 0.47 -24.82 -7.98
N LEU A 927 0.82 -23.61 -7.51
CA LEU A 927 0.58 -22.34 -8.21
C LEU A 927 1.25 -22.30 -9.60
N PRO A 928 0.59 -21.87 -10.69
CA PRO A 928 1.24 -21.81 -11.99
C PRO A 928 2.38 -20.77 -11.99
N TYR A 929 3.45 -21.03 -12.76
CA TYR A 929 4.65 -20.18 -12.79
C TYR A 929 4.34 -18.71 -13.12
N GLY A 930 3.36 -18.44 -14.00
CA GLY A 930 2.92 -17.08 -14.31
C GLY A 930 2.38 -16.33 -13.08
N ASN A 931 1.61 -17.00 -12.23
CA ASN A 931 1.07 -16.39 -11.02
C ASN A 931 2.16 -16.21 -9.95
N VAL A 932 3.11 -17.14 -9.85
CA VAL A 932 4.29 -17.00 -8.98
C VAL A 932 5.08 -15.74 -9.36
N LEU A 933 5.32 -15.55 -10.66
CA LEU A 933 6.01 -14.38 -11.19
C LEU A 933 5.25 -13.08 -10.90
N GLN A 934 3.93 -13.06 -11.07
CA GLN A 934 3.12 -11.86 -10.83
C GLN A 934 3.03 -11.49 -9.35
N GLN A 935 2.83 -12.48 -8.48
CA GLN A 935 2.59 -12.25 -7.06
C GLN A 935 3.87 -11.91 -6.29
N TYR A 936 4.99 -12.57 -6.61
CA TYR A 936 6.25 -12.41 -5.89
C TYR A 936 7.27 -11.54 -6.61
N LYS A 937 6.88 -10.87 -7.70
CA LYS A 937 7.76 -9.97 -8.45
C LYS A 937 8.44 -8.97 -7.51
N ILE A 938 9.77 -8.89 -7.56
CA ILE A 938 10.47 -7.84 -6.83
C ILE A 938 10.18 -6.53 -7.57
N PRO A 939 9.71 -5.47 -6.87
CA PRO A 939 9.45 -4.19 -7.51
C PRO A 939 10.77 -3.61 -8.05
N ALA A 940 11.00 -3.78 -9.34
CA ALA A 940 12.03 -3.05 -10.07
C ALA A 940 11.49 -1.68 -10.47
N GLY A 941 12.36 -0.66 -10.45
CA GLY A 941 12.01 0.70 -10.85
C GLY A 941 11.31 0.70 -12.21
N LYS A 942 10.15 1.32 -12.28
CA LYS A 942 9.34 1.32 -13.50
C LYS A 942 9.93 2.31 -14.49
N PHE A 943 10.36 1.81 -15.65
CA PHE A 943 10.73 2.65 -16.79
C PHE A 943 9.49 2.81 -17.67
N TYR A 944 8.89 3.99 -17.63
CA TYR A 944 7.84 4.34 -18.57
C TYR A 944 8.42 5.23 -19.67
N PRO A 945 8.04 5.01 -20.94
CA PRO A 945 8.29 6.01 -21.97
C PRO A 945 7.65 7.32 -21.50
N LYS A 946 8.46 8.39 -21.45
CA LYS A 946 8.05 9.72 -20.91
C LYS A 946 6.86 10.32 -21.67
N ASP A 947 6.77 9.99 -22.95
CA ASP A 947 5.84 10.56 -23.92
C ASP A 947 5.05 9.45 -24.63
N SER A 948 3.78 9.71 -24.95
CA SER A 948 3.04 8.86 -25.89
C SER A 948 3.73 8.90 -27.27
N TRP A 949 3.62 7.82 -28.04
CA TRP A 949 4.21 7.75 -29.39
C TRP A 949 3.85 8.96 -30.26
N GLY A 950 2.61 9.47 -30.18
CA GLY A 950 2.19 10.68 -30.87
C GLY A 950 2.88 11.97 -30.38
N SER A 951 3.12 12.09 -29.07
CA SER A 951 3.90 13.20 -28.49
C SER A 951 5.36 13.14 -28.94
N LEU A 952 5.96 11.94 -28.95
CA LEU A 952 7.34 11.75 -29.37
C LEU A 952 7.54 12.07 -30.85
N CYS A 953 6.62 11.61 -31.73
CA CYS A 953 6.64 12.00 -33.14
C CYS A 953 6.52 13.52 -33.31
N LYS A 954 5.60 14.17 -32.57
CA LYS A 954 5.45 15.62 -32.63
C LYS A 954 6.72 16.36 -32.21
N LYS A 955 7.39 15.91 -31.15
CA LYS A 955 8.67 16.48 -30.68
C LYS A 955 9.78 16.31 -31.71
N LEU A 956 9.87 15.14 -32.34
CA LEU A 956 10.82 14.88 -33.42
C LEU A 956 10.57 15.81 -34.63
N PHE A 957 9.31 15.99 -35.02
CA PHE A 957 8.96 16.90 -36.12
C PHE A 957 9.30 18.37 -35.83
N ILE A 958 9.15 18.82 -34.57
CA ILE A 958 9.45 20.20 -34.14
C ILE A 958 10.96 20.42 -33.92
N GLY A 959 11.72 19.34 -33.70
CA GLY A 959 13.15 19.44 -33.35
C GLY A 959 13.40 19.61 -31.85
N GLU A 960 12.46 19.25 -30.99
CA GLU A 960 12.67 19.27 -29.55
C GLU A 960 13.62 18.15 -29.10
N LEU A 961 14.34 18.38 -28.00
CA LEU A 961 15.26 17.39 -27.42
C LEU A 961 14.47 16.21 -26.84
N ILE A 962 14.80 15.00 -27.30
CA ILE A 962 14.13 13.76 -26.94
C ILE A 962 14.93 13.06 -25.84
N TYR A 963 14.25 12.84 -24.71
CA TYR A 963 14.71 12.02 -23.60
C TYR A 963 13.69 10.89 -23.42
N PRO A 964 13.89 9.73 -24.06
CA PRO A 964 12.82 8.73 -24.22
C PRO A 964 12.46 8.02 -22.92
N TRP A 965 13.37 7.98 -21.94
CA TRP A 965 13.17 7.28 -20.68
C TRP A 965 13.17 8.29 -19.52
N ARG A 966 12.15 8.24 -18.66
CA ARG A 966 12.09 8.99 -17.40
C ARG A 966 12.09 8.01 -16.24
N GLN A 967 12.92 8.29 -15.24
CA GLN A 967 12.92 7.50 -14.02
C GLN A 967 11.85 8.04 -13.06
N GLU A 968 11.23 7.16 -12.27
CA GLU A 968 10.17 7.49 -11.29
C GLU A 968 10.60 8.57 -10.26
N ARG A 969 11.91 8.83 -10.13
CA ARG A 969 12.51 9.82 -9.21
C ARG A 969 12.89 11.17 -9.83
N ASP A 970 12.72 11.36 -11.15
CA ASP A 970 12.97 12.67 -11.78
C ASP A 970 11.84 13.65 -11.41
N LYS A 971 11.99 14.30 -10.25
CA LYS A 971 11.30 15.56 -9.96
C LYS A 971 11.61 16.56 -11.07
N GLN A 972 10.62 17.37 -11.41
CA GLN A 972 10.69 18.37 -12.49
C GLN A 972 11.95 19.23 -12.35
N ASP A 973 12.89 19.06 -13.28
CA ASP A 973 13.88 20.06 -13.65
C ASP A 973 13.23 21.08 -14.60
#